data_AF-A0A7S3CDD7-F1
#
_entry.id   AF-A0A7S3CDD7-F1
#
_cell.length_a   1.000
_cell.length_b   1.000
_cell.length_c   1.000
_cell.angle_alpha   90.00
_cell.angle_beta   90.00
_cell.angle_gamma   90.00
#
_symmetry.space_group_name_H-M   'P 1'
#
loop_
_entity.id
_entity.type
_entity.pdbx_description
1 polymer ?
#
loop_
_entity_poly.entity_id
_entity_poly.type
_entity_poly.pdbx_seq_one_letter_code
_entity_poly.pdbx_strand_id
1 'polypeptide(L)'
;MASSRAAGGNAADDDQNLNSSMAGTPTGSAVRRRWHVPKESDLTTSSPTSLSAASALQRGSRATPGQADLEHGGPSSPYQRTGTTTRELFPTAGDGDGDAGDRAPSPPADKAAAEENVSEAYLFASEVKRFSAQSVARGARQIRKKFNQIFVENPAFDHDSDSEEDVAVGGGKGGKKGGRRGAIALFWVQTVLPCVGWLRTYSPRSFLAADVIAGLSVAMMVVPQSISYAALAGLPSEYGLYTALLPVFIYAIFGSSRQLAVGPVAIVSLLMKEGLHKAIPESLDITDPNNPSGDAQVLAQARYNLMAVQITFVVGLIESAMGLLRLGFLTNFLSHSVILGFTHGSAIIIGLSQLKHVIGIKAPNAKGTLQDMIKAYVDAGDTFDWKVLVMGLGFLAILVAMKEVGKRSRKGSPLKWLRTVGPLTVSVLGIAVCYGARLDKYGIPLVGEFTGGFPQVTYGELFPLPSQVSFITTSFSCAIVGLLESVSIAKRLAAKNKYHLYANQELRALGFSNLVGAGFSAYPATGSFSRSAVSNDTGCKTQLGGCVTAVAVLITCLFITKPFYYMPMSGLGAIVISGVLGLLDFEEALYLFRMNKVDFLVWMASFFGTLFLGAEMGLAIAIGLALLFVIYESAFPQIVELGRLQGTTVYRSLKQYPNAKRLPSVVVLRVGAPIYFANCSYVRETFERFVEKHERRGEKVRVLVMEMSPVSHVDATAMHVLKEMMEDFTEQRGLKFMIANPNPQVMRSLQHDEKVWAMLNPSGGTSAAGNLDPLPEDDAVAFVDSAGGSAKQVYYGHHDSNLFVRVHDAMKEIVWYMRERASEEPGIALGSFEEGSITFFEDLRGSAAAVGMEDKC
;
A
#
# COMPACT_ATOMS: atom_id res chain seq x y z
N MET A 1 -6.04 4.77 -55.94
CA MET A 1 -5.32 3.68 -56.65
C MET A 1 -5.83 2.37 -56.02
N ALA A 2 -6.58 1.49 -56.68
CA ALA A 2 -6.56 1.00 -58.07
C ALA A 2 -5.27 0.19 -58.37
N SER A 3 -5.27 -0.95 -59.09
CA SER A 3 -6.37 -1.67 -59.77
C SER A 3 -5.89 -3.08 -60.22
N SER A 4 -6.70 -4.08 -60.62
CA SER A 4 -8.06 -4.57 -60.27
C SER A 4 -8.40 -5.77 -61.19
N ARG A 5 -9.20 -6.79 -60.76
CA ARG A 5 -9.96 -7.77 -61.62
C ARG A 5 -10.66 -8.88 -60.79
N ALA A 6 -11.69 -9.61 -61.27
CA ALA A 6 -12.84 -9.28 -62.14
C ALA A 6 -13.80 -10.50 -62.29
N ALA A 7 -15.08 -10.23 -62.63
CA ALA A 7 -16.14 -11.14 -63.12
C ALA A 7 -16.71 -12.24 -62.17
N GLY A 8 -18.01 -12.60 -62.23
CA GLY A 8 -19.14 -11.87 -62.85
C GLY A 8 -20.42 -12.67 -63.17
N GLY A 9 -21.53 -12.39 -62.45
CA GLY A 9 -22.94 -12.55 -62.89
C GLY A 9 -23.53 -13.97 -63.08
N ASN A 10 -24.83 -14.14 -63.38
CA ASN A 10 -26.06 -13.38 -62.99
C ASN A 10 -27.34 -14.18 -63.38
N ALA A 11 -28.52 -13.85 -62.81
CA ALA A 11 -29.89 -14.31 -63.23
C ALA A 11 -30.17 -15.84 -63.06
N ALA A 12 -31.39 -16.42 -63.10
CA ALA A 12 -32.83 -16.06 -62.95
C ALA A 12 -33.64 -17.39 -63.19
N ASP A 13 -34.95 -17.60 -62.95
CA ASP A 13 -36.08 -16.87 -62.31
C ASP A 13 -37.21 -17.88 -61.94
N ASP A 14 -38.34 -17.38 -61.41
CA ASP A 14 -39.72 -17.95 -61.34
C ASP A 14 -40.05 -19.19 -60.45
N ASP A 15 -41.30 -19.40 -59.97
CA ASP A 15 -42.33 -18.49 -59.39
C ASP A 15 -43.46 -19.34 -58.70
N GLN A 16 -44.46 -18.67 -58.10
CA GLN A 16 -45.83 -19.10 -57.70
C GLN A 16 -46.07 -19.58 -56.25
N ASN A 17 -47.19 -19.24 -55.56
CA ASN A 17 -48.08 -18.06 -55.59
C ASN A 17 -49.04 -18.04 -54.36
N LEU A 18 -49.86 -16.98 -54.21
CA LEU A 18 -51.11 -16.81 -53.42
C LEU A 18 -51.07 -16.49 -51.89
N ASN A 19 -51.19 -15.19 -51.58
CA ASN A 19 -52.29 -14.51 -50.83
C ASN A 19 -52.81 -15.03 -49.45
N SER A 20 -53.23 -14.18 -48.49
CA SER A 20 -53.18 -12.70 -48.31
C SER A 20 -53.81 -12.25 -46.97
N SER A 21 -53.30 -11.18 -46.29
CA SER A 21 -54.07 -10.02 -45.70
C SER A 21 -53.43 -9.30 -44.47
N MET A 22 -52.86 -8.10 -44.72
CA MET A 22 -52.85 -6.81 -43.96
C MET A 22 -52.62 -6.64 -42.42
N ALA A 23 -51.95 -5.50 -42.10
CA ALA A 23 -52.18 -4.54 -40.97
C ALA A 23 -51.33 -4.51 -39.65
N GLY A 24 -50.06 -4.04 -39.76
CA GLY A 24 -49.47 -2.89 -39.03
C GLY A 24 -49.54 -2.61 -37.49
N THR A 25 -48.37 -2.73 -36.82
CA THR A 25 -47.87 -1.92 -35.63
C THR A 25 -48.64 -1.96 -34.27
N PRO A 26 -48.07 -1.50 -33.11
CA PRO A 26 -46.81 -0.75 -32.84
C PRO A 26 -45.91 -1.24 -31.65
N THR A 27 -44.77 -0.56 -31.47
CA THR A 27 -43.97 -0.26 -30.23
C THR A 27 -43.83 -1.26 -29.06
N GLY A 28 -42.59 -1.43 -28.57
CA GLY A 28 -42.23 -2.33 -27.46
C GLY A 28 -42.42 -1.82 -26.03
N SER A 29 -41.98 -2.62 -25.05
CA SER A 29 -42.06 -2.34 -23.60
C SER A 29 -40.83 -2.83 -22.82
N ALA A 30 -40.51 -2.19 -21.69
CA ALA A 30 -39.31 -2.46 -20.90
C ALA A 30 -39.60 -3.28 -19.62
N VAL A 31 -38.65 -4.13 -19.21
CA VAL A 31 -38.76 -4.92 -17.96
C VAL A 31 -37.87 -4.34 -16.87
N ARG A 32 -38.47 -3.61 -15.91
CA ARG A 32 -37.81 -3.17 -14.67
C ARG A 32 -37.57 -4.35 -13.73
N ARG A 33 -36.41 -4.40 -13.05
CA ARG A 33 -36.23 -5.14 -11.79
C ARG A 33 -36.18 -4.14 -10.62
N ARG A 34 -36.93 -4.39 -9.55
CA ARG A 34 -36.97 -3.53 -8.36
C ARG A 34 -35.76 -3.79 -7.46
N TRP A 35 -35.22 -2.73 -6.86
CA TRP A 35 -34.40 -2.81 -5.66
C TRP A 35 -35.29 -2.59 -4.44
N HIS A 36 -34.98 -3.23 -3.32
CA HIS A 36 -35.67 -3.02 -2.05
C HIS A 36 -34.97 -1.91 -1.24
N VAL A 37 -35.76 -1.00 -0.69
CA VAL A 37 -35.35 0.03 0.28
C VAL A 37 -36.29 -0.11 1.47
N PRO A 38 -35.79 -0.25 2.73
CA PRO A 38 -36.63 -0.20 3.92
C PRO A 38 -37.25 1.20 4.07
N LYS A 39 -38.45 1.29 4.64
CA LYS A 39 -39.06 2.55 5.08
C LYS A 39 -39.13 2.59 6.60
N GLU A 40 -38.96 3.79 7.14
CA GLU A 40 -39.31 4.11 8.52
C GLU A 40 -40.81 4.35 8.64
N SER A 41 -41.45 3.68 9.59
CA SER A 41 -42.69 4.09 10.28
C SER A 41 -42.95 3.07 11.40
N ASP A 42 -42.93 3.53 12.64
CA ASP A 42 -43.86 3.15 13.73
C ASP A 42 -43.26 3.51 15.10
N LEU A 43 -43.48 4.76 15.50
CA LEU A 43 -43.35 5.22 16.88
C LEU A 43 -44.77 5.38 17.45
N THR A 44 -45.14 4.59 18.47
CA THR A 44 -45.72 5.10 19.73
C THR A 44 -46.09 3.98 20.73
N THR A 45 -45.75 4.23 22.00
CA THR A 45 -46.44 3.79 23.24
C THR A 45 -47.06 2.38 23.34
N SER A 46 -46.51 1.52 24.20
CA SER A 46 -46.95 1.45 25.62
C SER A 46 -46.31 0.27 26.39
N SER A 47 -46.27 0.39 27.73
CA SER A 47 -45.97 -0.66 28.70
C SER A 47 -47.18 -0.75 29.67
N PRO A 48 -47.34 -1.74 30.59
CA PRO A 48 -46.33 -2.16 31.59
C PRO A 48 -46.40 -3.65 32.06
N THR A 49 -45.74 -3.96 33.19
CA THR A 49 -45.91 -5.13 34.10
C THR A 49 -45.49 -6.54 33.61
N SER A 50 -44.97 -7.45 34.46
CA SER A 50 -44.37 -7.35 35.82
C SER A 50 -43.70 -8.68 36.26
N LEU A 51 -43.00 -8.65 37.42
CA LEU A 51 -42.57 -9.81 38.26
C LEU A 51 -41.44 -10.72 37.71
N SER A 52 -40.69 -11.51 38.51
CA SER A 52 -40.17 -11.34 39.90
C SER A 52 -39.20 -12.51 40.24
N ALA A 53 -38.30 -12.31 41.22
CA ALA A 53 -37.28 -13.21 41.83
C ALA A 53 -35.84 -12.83 41.47
N ALA A 54 -34.98 -12.24 42.33
CA ALA A 54 -34.87 -12.17 43.79
C ALA A 54 -34.25 -13.40 44.49
N SER A 55 -32.92 -13.39 44.61
CA SER A 55 -32.20 -14.00 45.73
C SER A 55 -30.94 -13.16 46.06
N ALA A 56 -30.78 -12.79 47.33
CA ALA A 56 -29.64 -12.02 47.83
C ALA A 56 -29.31 -12.48 49.25
N LEU A 57 -28.03 -12.78 49.51
CA LEU A 57 -27.38 -13.13 50.79
C LEU A 57 -25.90 -13.46 50.43
N GLN A 58 -24.85 -13.22 51.23
CA GLN A 58 -24.73 -12.57 52.54
C GLN A 58 -23.33 -11.90 52.68
N ARG A 59 -23.05 -11.25 53.81
CA ARG A 59 -21.85 -10.42 54.09
C ARG A 59 -20.62 -11.26 54.51
N GLY A 60 -19.41 -10.74 54.25
CA GLY A 60 -18.14 -11.17 54.85
C GLY A 60 -17.16 -9.99 54.93
N SER A 61 -16.34 -9.90 55.99
CA SER A 61 -15.44 -8.76 56.28
C SER A 61 -14.24 -9.19 57.14
N ARG A 62 -13.21 -8.34 57.26
CA ARG A 62 -11.85 -8.49 57.87
C ARG A 62 -10.78 -9.10 56.95
N ALA A 63 -9.48 -8.78 57.10
CA ALA A 63 -8.80 -7.63 57.77
C ALA A 63 -7.31 -7.54 57.35
N THR A 64 -6.64 -6.44 57.67
CA THR A 64 -5.17 -6.26 57.62
C THR A 64 -4.48 -6.68 58.94
N PRO A 65 -3.17 -6.99 58.89
CA PRO A 65 -2.08 -6.09 59.34
C PRO A 65 -0.99 -5.95 58.25
N GLY A 66 0.14 -5.20 58.33
CA GLY A 66 0.83 -4.48 59.41
C GLY A 66 2.03 -5.28 59.99
N GLN A 67 3.24 -4.78 60.27
CA GLN A 67 4.01 -3.55 59.96
C GLN A 67 5.49 -3.79 60.43
N ALA A 68 6.44 -2.89 60.13
CA ALA A 68 7.73 -2.64 60.82
C ALA A 68 8.96 -3.55 60.47
N ASP A 69 10.24 -3.14 60.66
CA ASP A 69 10.97 -1.83 60.57
C ASP A 69 12.51 -2.07 60.69
N LEU A 70 13.33 -1.00 60.79
CA LEU A 70 14.79 -0.90 61.11
C LEU A 70 15.76 -1.10 59.91
N GLU A 71 16.67 -0.19 59.52
CA GLU A 71 17.72 0.65 60.17
C GLU A 71 19.14 0.02 60.14
N HIS A 72 20.26 0.75 59.96
CA HIS A 72 20.52 2.16 59.56
C HIS A 72 21.10 2.22 58.10
N GLY A 73 22.09 3.02 57.64
CA GLY A 73 23.01 4.04 58.21
C GLY A 73 23.97 4.66 57.16
N GLY A 74 25.05 5.35 57.60
CA GLY A 74 26.17 5.91 56.79
C GLY A 74 27.51 5.83 57.56
N PRO A 75 28.59 6.62 57.28
CA PRO A 75 28.70 7.77 56.35
C PRO A 75 30.07 7.86 55.57
N SER A 76 30.37 9.08 55.05
CA SER A 76 31.72 9.68 54.81
C SER A 76 32.37 9.67 53.39
N SER A 77 33.38 10.55 53.28
CA SER A 77 34.13 11.10 52.13
C SER A 77 35.48 11.61 52.74
N PRO A 78 36.66 11.78 52.06
CA PRO A 78 36.81 12.47 50.76
C PRO A 78 38.09 12.20 49.90
N TYR A 79 38.29 13.05 48.87
CA TYR A 79 39.57 13.53 48.27
C TYR A 79 40.66 12.55 47.74
N GLN A 80 41.06 12.72 46.47
CA GLN A 80 42.45 13.09 46.07
C GLN A 80 42.64 13.39 44.55
N ARG A 81 43.84 13.87 44.17
CA ARG A 81 44.30 14.25 42.81
C ARG A 81 45.66 13.61 42.47
N THR A 82 45.83 13.16 41.23
CA THR A 82 47.06 13.14 40.38
C THR A 82 46.61 12.75 38.93
N GLY A 83 47.33 12.93 37.82
CA GLY A 83 48.78 13.01 37.55
C GLY A 83 49.28 11.64 37.03
N THR A 84 50.01 11.47 35.91
CA THR A 84 50.62 12.47 34.99
C THR A 84 51.07 11.83 33.64
N THR A 85 51.18 12.61 32.55
CA THR A 85 52.10 12.48 31.36
C THR A 85 52.19 11.23 30.44
N THR A 86 51.94 11.46 29.14
CA THR A 86 52.76 11.16 27.91
C THR A 86 53.74 9.98 27.86
N ARG A 87 53.92 9.29 26.71
CA ARG A 87 54.88 9.59 25.60
C ARG A 87 54.76 8.47 24.52
N GLU A 88 55.08 8.55 23.21
CA GLU A 88 55.53 9.55 22.19
C GLU A 88 55.20 9.00 20.76
N LEU A 89 55.36 9.81 19.68
CA LEU A 89 55.97 9.36 18.40
C LEU A 89 56.35 10.55 17.48
N PHE A 90 57.49 10.42 16.79
CA PHE A 90 58.16 11.38 15.87
C PHE A 90 58.84 10.54 14.76
N PRO A 91 59.17 11.07 13.55
CA PRO A 91 60.49 11.73 13.38
C PRO A 91 60.67 12.77 12.23
N THR A 92 61.62 13.70 12.47
CA THR A 92 62.63 14.30 11.56
C THR A 92 62.29 14.82 10.15
N ALA A 93 62.71 16.08 9.89
CA ALA A 93 63.80 16.40 8.95
C ALA A 93 64.30 17.85 9.15
N GLY A 94 65.57 18.14 8.83
CA GLY A 94 66.10 19.52 8.72
C GLY A 94 67.63 19.62 8.86
N ASP A 95 68.29 20.23 7.87
CA ASP A 95 69.66 20.78 7.90
C ASP A 95 69.93 21.55 6.57
N GLY A 96 70.79 22.58 6.59
CA GLY A 96 71.44 23.15 5.39
C GLY A 96 70.92 24.48 4.79
N ASP A 97 71.54 25.59 5.21
CA ASP A 97 71.90 26.85 4.50
C ASP A 97 71.04 27.45 3.34
N GLY A 98 70.74 28.77 3.37
CA GLY A 98 70.13 29.44 2.20
C GLY A 98 69.63 30.91 2.24
N ASP A 99 70.41 31.88 2.74
CA ASP A 99 70.35 33.32 2.36
C ASP A 99 69.11 34.22 2.71
N ALA A 100 69.27 35.53 2.45
CA ALA A 100 68.54 36.76 2.78
C ALA A 100 66.98 36.81 2.86
N GLY A 101 66.43 37.72 3.69
CA GLY A 101 64.97 38.01 3.63
C GLY A 101 64.25 38.95 4.63
N ASP A 102 64.86 40.03 5.13
CA ASP A 102 64.20 41.28 5.64
C ASP A 102 63.09 41.27 6.75
N ARG A 103 63.27 42.15 7.76
CA ARG A 103 62.27 42.82 8.65
C ARG A 103 61.37 42.08 9.66
N ALA A 104 61.79 42.20 10.93
CA ALA A 104 60.93 42.57 12.07
C ALA A 104 60.56 44.10 12.01
N PRO A 105 59.70 44.72 12.87
CA PRO A 105 59.55 44.48 14.30
C PRO A 105 58.11 44.59 14.92
N SER A 106 58.10 44.58 16.25
CA SER A 106 56.98 44.61 17.22
C SER A 106 56.34 46.00 17.48
N PRO A 107 55.24 46.09 18.27
CA PRO A 107 54.34 47.26 18.28
C PRO A 107 54.43 48.16 19.54
N PRO A 108 53.81 49.37 19.49
CA PRO A 108 53.10 49.98 20.62
C PRO A 108 51.60 49.60 20.55
N ALA A 109 50.90 49.17 21.61
CA ALA A 109 50.76 49.72 22.96
C ALA A 109 49.72 50.85 23.08
N ASP A 110 48.43 50.47 23.15
CA ASP A 110 47.38 51.28 23.79
C ASP A 110 46.36 50.35 24.49
N LYS A 111 46.36 50.38 25.83
CA LYS A 111 45.45 49.57 26.67
C LYS A 111 44.43 50.47 27.37
N ALA A 112 43.36 50.83 26.65
CA ALA A 112 42.22 51.57 27.20
C ALA A 112 40.86 51.11 26.65
N ALA A 113 40.76 50.74 25.36
CA ALA A 113 39.49 50.42 24.69
C ALA A 113 39.01 48.95 24.79
N ALA A 114 39.61 48.15 25.69
CA ALA A 114 39.49 46.69 25.66
C ALA A 114 38.41 46.09 26.58
N GLU A 115 37.88 46.83 27.56
CA GLU A 115 37.02 46.24 28.61
C GLU A 115 35.51 46.30 28.32
N GLU A 116 35.02 47.31 27.58
CA GLU A 116 33.59 47.36 27.18
C GLU A 116 33.24 46.28 26.14
N ASN A 117 34.05 46.16 25.07
CA ASN A 117 33.81 45.27 23.93
C ASN A 117 33.69 43.77 24.30
N VAL A 118 34.28 43.34 25.41
CA VAL A 118 34.20 41.95 25.89
C VAL A 118 32.81 41.62 26.44
N SER A 119 32.08 42.61 26.99
CA SER A 119 30.75 42.40 27.56
C SER A 119 29.70 42.10 26.50
N GLU A 120 29.67 42.88 25.40
CA GLU A 120 28.75 42.67 24.28
C GLU A 120 29.03 41.35 23.55
N ALA A 121 30.31 40.99 23.34
CA ALA A 121 30.69 39.72 22.74
C ALA A 121 30.20 38.51 23.56
N TYR A 122 30.26 38.59 24.90
CA TYR A 122 29.71 37.55 25.78
C TYR A 122 28.18 37.53 25.80
N LEU A 123 27.52 38.69 25.78
CA LEU A 123 26.06 38.81 25.66
C LEU A 123 25.59 38.17 24.35
N PHE A 124 26.14 38.60 23.21
CA PHE A 124 25.81 38.07 21.89
C PHE A 124 26.09 36.57 21.77
N ALA A 125 27.23 36.08 22.28
CA ALA A 125 27.50 34.63 22.32
C ALA A 125 26.50 33.85 23.22
N SER A 126 26.01 34.47 24.30
CA SER A 126 24.97 33.88 25.16
C SER A 126 23.60 33.88 24.48
N GLU A 127 23.27 34.92 23.71
CA GLU A 127 22.02 35.03 22.96
C GLU A 127 22.02 34.11 21.75
N VAL A 128 23.11 34.01 20.99
CA VAL A 128 23.26 33.01 19.91
C VAL A 128 23.19 31.58 20.48
N LYS A 129 23.75 31.30 21.67
CA LYS A 129 23.52 30.01 22.35
C LYS A 129 22.06 29.82 22.78
N ARG A 130 21.36 30.86 23.27
CA ARG A 130 19.94 30.79 23.60
C ARG A 130 19.05 30.61 22.37
N PHE A 131 19.32 31.31 21.26
CA PHE A 131 18.62 31.16 19.99
C PHE A 131 18.90 29.80 19.36
N SER A 132 20.14 29.30 19.40
CA SER A 132 20.49 27.94 18.99
C SER A 132 19.75 26.90 19.84
N ALA A 133 19.85 26.98 21.17
CA ALA A 133 19.15 26.05 22.08
C ALA A 133 17.62 26.13 21.94
N GLN A 134 17.04 27.31 21.75
CA GLN A 134 15.60 27.45 21.48
C GLN A 134 15.23 26.96 20.08
N SER A 135 16.04 27.18 19.05
CA SER A 135 15.74 26.73 17.69
C SER A 135 15.90 25.22 17.54
N VAL A 136 16.90 24.64 18.21
CA VAL A 136 17.03 23.18 18.36
C VAL A 136 15.92 22.62 19.25
N ALA A 137 15.49 23.30 20.32
CA ALA A 137 14.38 22.83 21.15
C ALA A 137 12.99 23.07 20.53
N ARG A 138 12.83 24.02 19.60
CA ARG A 138 11.64 24.22 18.76
C ARG A 138 11.66 23.21 17.62
N GLY A 139 12.78 23.09 16.91
CA GLY A 139 13.04 22.10 15.86
C GLY A 139 12.83 20.68 16.37
N ALA A 140 13.45 20.28 17.49
CA ALA A 140 13.23 18.98 18.11
C ALA A 140 11.79 18.80 18.62
N ARG A 141 11.09 19.86 19.08
CA ARG A 141 9.65 19.78 19.39
C ARG A 141 8.77 19.67 18.15
N GLN A 142 9.13 20.30 17.04
CA GLN A 142 8.36 20.34 15.79
C GLN A 142 8.62 19.09 14.94
N ILE A 143 9.85 18.58 14.93
CA ILE A 143 10.22 17.22 14.55
C ILE A 143 9.42 16.26 15.42
N ARG A 144 9.51 16.29 16.75
CA ARG A 144 8.75 15.38 17.63
C ARG A 144 7.22 15.50 17.47
N LYS A 145 6.69 16.67 17.12
CA LYS A 145 5.25 16.87 16.81
C LYS A 145 4.89 16.27 15.45
N LYS A 146 5.70 16.48 14.41
CA LYS A 146 5.57 15.80 13.11
C LYS A 146 5.79 14.30 13.21
N PHE A 147 6.74 13.83 14.02
CA PHE A 147 7.01 12.42 14.30
C PHE A 147 5.83 11.80 15.05
N ASN A 148 5.25 12.51 16.03
CA ASN A 148 4.00 12.07 16.62
C ASN A 148 2.87 12.02 15.59
N GLN A 149 2.65 13.00 14.72
CA GLN A 149 1.63 12.89 13.66
C GLN A 149 1.91 11.69 12.72
N ILE A 150 3.12 11.59 12.18
CA ILE A 150 3.60 10.54 11.24
C ILE A 150 3.64 9.11 11.87
N PHE A 151 3.36 8.96 13.16
CA PHE A 151 3.30 7.68 13.88
C PHE A 151 2.03 7.47 14.73
N VAL A 152 1.19 8.50 14.95
CA VAL A 152 -0.07 8.44 15.75
C VAL A 152 -1.29 8.74 14.88
N GLU A 153 -1.17 9.59 13.85
CA GLU A 153 -2.18 9.76 12.78
C GLU A 153 -1.91 8.73 11.67
N ASN A 154 -2.04 7.45 12.02
CA ASN A 154 -2.04 6.32 11.11
C ASN A 154 -3.37 5.57 11.34
N PRO A 155 -4.24 5.37 10.34
CA PRO A 155 -5.59 4.78 10.51
C PRO A 155 -5.54 3.25 10.74
N ALA A 156 -4.67 2.82 11.64
CA ALA A 156 -4.53 1.43 12.04
C ALA A 156 -5.55 1.13 13.14
N PHE A 157 -6.68 0.53 12.73
CA PHE A 157 -7.83 0.16 13.55
C PHE A 157 -8.81 1.29 13.92
N ASP A 158 -9.30 2.01 12.91
CA ASP A 158 -10.75 2.23 12.86
C ASP A 158 -11.39 0.99 12.22
N HIS A 159 -12.17 0.24 13.01
CA HIS A 159 -13.02 -0.86 12.53
C HIS A 159 -14.12 -1.10 13.57
N ASP A 160 -15.35 -0.74 13.23
CA ASP A 160 -16.60 -1.15 13.87
C ASP A 160 -16.67 -0.97 15.40
N SER A 161 -16.53 0.28 15.88
CA SER A 161 -16.99 0.69 17.21
C SER A 161 -18.10 1.75 17.11
N ASP A 162 -19.18 1.41 16.38
CA ASP A 162 -20.47 2.12 16.46
C ASP A 162 -21.09 1.85 17.84
N SER A 163 -20.56 2.52 18.85
CA SER A 163 -21.04 2.51 20.24
C SER A 163 -20.64 3.80 20.96
N GLU A 164 -20.98 4.95 20.37
CA GLU A 164 -20.95 6.24 21.07
C GLU A 164 -22.18 6.36 21.99
N GLU A 165 -22.09 5.81 23.20
CA GLU A 165 -23.01 6.12 24.30
C GLU A 165 -22.30 6.00 25.67
N ASP A 166 -22.86 6.64 26.70
CA ASP A 166 -22.47 6.56 28.12
C ASP A 166 -21.04 6.97 28.57
N VAL A 167 -20.65 8.24 28.35
CA VAL A 167 -19.66 8.92 29.24
C VAL A 167 -20.06 10.36 29.64
N ALA A 168 -21.29 10.53 30.12
CA ALA A 168 -21.66 11.53 31.13
C ALA A 168 -22.61 10.84 32.13
N VAL A 169 -22.50 10.94 33.45
CA VAL A 169 -22.02 12.04 34.31
C VAL A 169 -21.11 11.50 35.43
N GLY A 170 -20.11 12.27 35.86
CA GLY A 170 -19.30 11.90 37.04
C GLY A 170 -18.11 12.83 37.31
N GLY A 171 -18.25 13.73 38.29
CA GLY A 171 -17.18 14.67 38.67
C GLY A 171 -16.04 14.00 39.45
N GLY A 172 -14.91 13.73 38.79
CA GLY A 172 -13.75 13.07 39.42
C GLY A 172 -12.39 13.48 38.84
N LYS A 173 -11.86 14.65 39.24
CA LYS A 173 -10.54 15.15 38.82
C LYS A 173 -9.38 14.47 39.57
N GLY A 174 -9.15 13.18 39.35
CA GLY A 174 -7.97 12.47 39.86
C GLY A 174 -7.87 11.01 39.40
N GLY A 175 -6.92 10.70 38.49
CA GLY A 175 -6.57 9.30 38.17
C GLY A 175 -6.13 9.01 36.72
N LYS A 176 -6.74 9.65 35.71
CA LYS A 176 -6.57 9.31 34.28
C LYS A 176 -5.18 9.61 33.64
N LYS A 177 -4.09 9.68 34.42
CA LYS A 177 -2.70 9.75 33.92
C LYS A 177 -2.01 8.38 33.78
N GLY A 178 -2.43 7.36 34.54
CA GLY A 178 -1.83 6.02 34.48
C GLY A 178 -2.14 5.28 33.17
N GLY A 179 -3.43 4.99 32.92
CA GLY A 179 -3.87 4.20 31.77
C GLY A 179 -3.41 4.73 30.40
N ARG A 180 -3.27 6.06 30.25
CA ARG A 180 -2.82 6.67 28.99
C ARG A 180 -1.36 6.34 28.64
N ARG A 181 -0.49 6.05 29.62
CA ARG A 181 0.86 5.50 29.38
C ARG A 181 0.81 4.02 29.00
N GLY A 182 -0.06 3.23 29.65
CA GLY A 182 -0.27 1.82 29.32
C GLY A 182 -0.78 1.62 27.88
N ALA A 183 -1.75 2.43 27.45
CA ALA A 183 -2.27 2.41 26.08
C ALA A 183 -1.20 2.74 25.03
N ILE A 184 -0.35 3.76 25.29
CA ILE A 184 0.76 4.11 24.39
C ILE A 184 1.80 2.99 24.32
N ALA A 185 2.21 2.43 25.47
CA ALA A 185 3.15 1.30 25.49
C ALA A 185 2.60 0.07 24.76
N LEU A 186 1.30 -0.24 24.94
CA LEU A 186 0.59 -1.29 24.24
C LEU A 186 0.57 -1.06 22.72
N PHE A 187 0.29 0.16 22.26
CA PHE A 187 0.29 0.53 20.84
C PHE A 187 1.66 0.32 20.19
N TRP A 188 2.75 0.72 20.86
CA TRP A 188 4.11 0.45 20.39
C TRP A 188 4.42 -1.05 20.35
N VAL A 189 4.03 -1.80 21.38
CA VAL A 189 4.17 -3.27 21.40
C VAL A 189 3.39 -3.92 20.26
N GLN A 190 2.14 -3.54 19.99
CA GLN A 190 1.33 -4.06 18.88
C GLN A 190 1.87 -3.66 17.50
N THR A 191 2.53 -2.50 17.40
CA THR A 191 3.18 -2.02 16.16
C THR A 191 4.44 -2.82 15.81
N VAL A 192 5.18 -3.29 16.82
CA VAL A 192 6.38 -4.12 16.64
C VAL A 192 6.02 -5.61 16.56
N LEU A 193 5.07 -6.06 17.37
CA LEU A 193 4.60 -7.44 17.52
C LEU A 193 3.08 -7.54 17.21
N PRO A 194 2.69 -7.67 15.93
CA PRO A 194 1.28 -7.84 15.53
C PRO A 194 0.58 -9.04 16.19
N CYS A 195 1.33 -10.04 16.65
CA CYS A 195 0.79 -11.14 17.45
C CYS A 195 0.03 -10.69 18.70
N VAL A 196 0.46 -9.61 19.36
CA VAL A 196 -0.24 -9.05 20.54
C VAL A 196 -1.58 -8.41 20.14
N GLY A 197 -1.75 -8.03 18.88
CA GLY A 197 -3.03 -7.59 18.32
C GLY A 197 -4.02 -8.74 18.16
N TRP A 198 -3.69 -9.76 17.36
CA TRP A 198 -4.63 -10.86 17.07
C TRP A 198 -4.83 -11.82 18.25
N LEU A 199 -3.85 -11.99 19.14
CA LEU A 199 -3.97 -12.86 20.32
C LEU A 199 -5.01 -12.32 21.33
N ARG A 200 -5.20 -10.99 21.38
CA ARG A 200 -6.21 -10.34 22.25
C ARG A 200 -7.63 -10.42 21.70
N THR A 201 -7.79 -10.42 20.37
CA THR A 201 -9.07 -10.59 19.68
C THR A 201 -9.34 -12.06 19.31
N TYR A 202 -8.56 -12.99 19.86
CA TYR A 202 -8.65 -14.40 19.49
C TYR A 202 -9.90 -15.08 20.05
N SER A 203 -10.68 -15.69 19.16
CA SER A 203 -11.86 -16.49 19.54
C SER A 203 -11.53 -18.00 19.49
N PRO A 204 -11.08 -18.63 20.59
CA PRO A 204 -10.53 -19.99 20.55
C PRO A 204 -11.55 -21.05 20.11
N ARG A 205 -12.84 -20.87 20.43
CA ARG A 205 -13.92 -21.79 20.00
C ARG A 205 -14.18 -21.78 18.49
N SER A 206 -13.75 -20.75 17.76
CA SER A 206 -14.06 -20.54 16.35
C SER A 206 -12.83 -20.56 15.43
N PHE A 207 -11.66 -20.13 15.92
CA PHE A 207 -10.45 -20.04 15.11
C PHE A 207 -9.48 -21.20 15.33
N LEU A 208 -9.36 -21.74 16.56
CA LEU A 208 -8.29 -22.69 16.91
C LEU A 208 -8.25 -23.93 16.00
N ALA A 209 -9.39 -24.59 15.79
CA ALA A 209 -9.44 -25.76 14.93
C ALA A 209 -9.20 -25.44 13.45
N ALA A 210 -9.50 -24.22 12.98
CA ALA A 210 -9.20 -23.81 11.61
C ALA A 210 -7.71 -23.50 11.44
N ASP A 211 -7.11 -22.75 12.37
CA ASP A 211 -5.69 -22.40 12.35
C ASP A 211 -4.80 -23.64 12.54
N VAL A 212 -5.20 -24.59 13.41
CA VAL A 212 -4.47 -25.86 13.62
C VAL A 212 -4.53 -26.75 12.39
N ILE A 213 -5.70 -26.95 11.77
CA ILE A 213 -5.80 -27.80 10.57
C ILE A 213 -5.09 -27.14 9.37
N ALA A 214 -5.14 -25.80 9.26
CA ALA A 214 -4.36 -25.07 8.26
C ALA A 214 -2.84 -25.27 8.48
N GLY A 215 -2.36 -25.08 9.70
CA GLY A 215 -0.94 -25.25 10.04
C GLY A 215 -0.43 -26.68 9.81
N LEU A 216 -1.21 -27.69 10.19
CA LEU A 216 -0.89 -29.10 9.90
C LEU A 216 -0.92 -29.40 8.39
N SER A 217 -1.89 -28.86 7.66
CA SER A 217 -1.97 -29.03 6.20
C SER A 217 -0.78 -28.38 5.48
N VAL A 218 -0.34 -27.21 5.93
CA VAL A 218 0.86 -26.54 5.40
C VAL A 218 2.12 -27.30 5.82
N ALA A 219 2.19 -27.87 7.03
CA ALA A 219 3.32 -28.67 7.50
C ALA A 219 3.54 -29.93 6.63
N MET A 220 2.48 -30.66 6.30
CA MET A 220 2.56 -31.83 5.39
C MET A 220 3.11 -31.46 4.00
N MET A 221 2.91 -30.22 3.53
CA MET A 221 3.47 -29.74 2.27
C MET A 221 4.90 -29.22 2.43
N VAL A 222 5.19 -28.46 3.48
CA VAL A 222 6.45 -27.72 3.62
C VAL A 222 7.64 -28.66 3.81
N VAL A 223 7.51 -29.74 4.59
CA VAL A 223 8.61 -30.70 4.85
C VAL A 223 9.20 -31.26 3.54
N PRO A 224 8.46 -31.99 2.68
CA PRO A 224 9.01 -32.56 1.45
C PRO A 224 9.35 -31.50 0.37
N GLN A 225 8.61 -30.39 0.32
CA GLN A 225 8.98 -29.27 -0.56
C GLN A 225 10.33 -28.66 -0.17
N SER A 226 10.62 -28.53 1.12
CA SER A 226 11.83 -27.88 1.60
C SER A 226 13.08 -28.74 1.37
N ILE A 227 12.98 -30.06 1.55
CA ILE A 227 14.01 -31.01 1.13
C ILE A 227 14.31 -30.85 -0.38
N SER A 228 13.25 -30.82 -1.20
CA SER A 228 13.36 -30.63 -2.65
C SER A 228 13.97 -29.28 -3.04
N TYR A 229 13.69 -28.22 -2.28
CA TYR A 229 14.20 -26.87 -2.53
C TYR A 229 15.65 -26.69 -2.03
N ALA A 230 16.06 -27.37 -0.95
CA ALA A 230 17.45 -27.41 -0.52
C ALA A 230 18.35 -28.08 -1.59
N ALA A 231 17.91 -29.20 -2.16
CA ALA A 231 18.60 -29.82 -3.28
C ALA A 231 18.68 -28.91 -4.53
N LEU A 232 17.62 -28.14 -4.82
CA LEU A 232 17.65 -27.10 -5.86
C LEU A 232 18.59 -25.93 -5.53
N ALA A 233 18.81 -25.64 -4.25
CA ALA A 233 19.79 -24.68 -3.76
C ALA A 233 21.24 -25.21 -3.76
N GLY A 234 21.46 -26.51 -4.01
CA GLY A 234 22.78 -27.14 -3.86
C GLY A 234 23.20 -27.34 -2.40
N LEU A 235 22.24 -27.36 -1.47
CA LEU A 235 22.44 -27.56 -0.04
C LEU A 235 22.01 -28.96 0.40
N PRO A 236 22.57 -29.49 1.51
CA PRO A 236 22.05 -30.69 2.16
C PRO A 236 20.58 -30.52 2.56
N SER A 237 19.83 -31.62 2.51
CA SER A 237 18.37 -31.65 2.70
C SER A 237 17.87 -30.99 3.99
N GLU A 238 18.67 -31.06 5.06
CA GLU A 238 18.38 -30.48 6.37
C GLU A 238 18.22 -28.95 6.34
N TYR A 239 18.95 -28.23 5.48
CA TYR A 239 18.91 -26.75 5.39
C TYR A 239 17.52 -26.26 5.00
N GLY A 240 16.79 -27.04 4.19
CA GLY A 240 15.39 -26.78 3.88
C GLY A 240 14.49 -26.91 5.11
N LEU A 241 14.70 -27.93 5.94
CA LEU A 241 13.93 -28.14 7.17
C LEU A 241 14.20 -27.02 8.19
N TYR A 242 15.43 -26.52 8.27
CA TYR A 242 15.80 -25.38 9.10
C TYR A 242 15.13 -24.07 8.62
N THR A 243 15.12 -23.80 7.30
CA THR A 243 14.37 -22.68 6.70
C THR A 243 12.84 -22.82 6.85
N ALA A 244 12.32 -24.05 6.91
CA ALA A 244 10.90 -24.34 7.17
C ALA A 244 10.50 -24.22 8.65
N LEU A 245 11.45 -24.01 9.56
CA LEU A 245 11.26 -23.99 11.00
C LEU A 245 11.39 -22.58 11.58
N LEU A 246 12.62 -22.06 11.69
CA LEU A 246 12.91 -20.82 12.42
C LEU A 246 12.31 -19.57 11.73
N PRO A 247 12.54 -19.33 10.42
CA PRO A 247 11.92 -18.21 9.71
C PRO A 247 10.39 -18.23 9.75
N VAL A 248 9.78 -19.41 9.73
CA VAL A 248 8.31 -19.57 9.75
C VAL A 248 7.74 -19.19 11.12
N PHE A 249 8.40 -19.60 12.20
CA PHE A 249 8.02 -19.23 13.57
C PHE A 249 8.17 -17.72 13.82
N ILE A 250 9.28 -17.12 13.38
CA ILE A 250 9.52 -15.69 13.54
C ILE A 250 8.52 -14.88 12.69
N TYR A 251 8.26 -15.27 11.45
CA TYR A 251 7.27 -14.60 10.61
C TYR A 251 5.86 -14.65 11.25
N ALA A 252 5.47 -15.75 11.88
CA ALA A 252 4.18 -15.87 12.56
C ALA A 252 4.02 -14.92 13.77
N ILE A 253 5.13 -14.46 14.36
CA ILE A 253 5.14 -13.48 15.46
C ILE A 253 5.09 -12.04 14.94
N PHE A 254 5.89 -11.73 13.91
CA PHE A 254 6.11 -10.36 13.44
C PHE A 254 5.27 -9.96 12.21
N GLY A 255 4.78 -10.90 11.41
CA GLY A 255 4.04 -10.65 10.16
C GLY A 255 2.63 -10.11 10.37
N SER A 256 2.15 -9.29 9.43
CA SER A 256 0.78 -8.75 9.42
C SER A 256 -0.19 -9.57 8.57
N SER A 257 0.30 -10.28 7.55
CA SER A 257 -0.51 -11.22 6.76
C SER A 257 -0.92 -12.44 7.60
N ARG A 258 -2.20 -12.82 7.52
CA ARG A 258 -2.78 -13.92 8.31
C ARG A 258 -2.64 -15.29 7.65
N GLN A 259 -2.56 -15.34 6.32
CA GLN A 259 -2.54 -16.58 5.54
C GLN A 259 -1.19 -16.87 4.86
N LEU A 260 -0.23 -15.95 4.89
CA LEU A 260 1.06 -16.14 4.23
C LEU A 260 1.89 -17.24 4.92
N ALA A 261 2.35 -18.21 4.13
CA ALA A 261 3.17 -19.32 4.58
C ALA A 261 4.62 -19.16 4.05
N VAL A 262 5.43 -18.51 4.86
CA VAL A 262 6.89 -18.33 4.66
C VAL A 262 7.62 -19.69 4.73
N GLY A 263 8.86 -19.74 4.24
CA GLY A 263 9.74 -20.91 4.19
C GLY A 263 10.58 -20.89 2.91
N PRO A 264 11.30 -21.97 2.56
CA PRO A 264 12.09 -21.99 1.32
C PRO A 264 11.19 -21.99 0.07
N VAL A 265 11.67 -21.45 -1.04
CA VAL A 265 10.97 -21.41 -2.35
C VAL A 265 11.95 -21.65 -3.50
N ALA A 266 11.49 -22.35 -4.55
CA ALA A 266 12.32 -22.78 -5.69
C ALA A 266 13.08 -21.64 -6.41
N ILE A 267 12.46 -20.46 -6.60
CA ILE A 267 13.07 -19.34 -7.34
C ILE A 267 14.30 -18.83 -6.59
N VAL A 268 14.15 -18.44 -5.33
CA VAL A 268 15.24 -17.96 -4.47
C VAL A 268 16.30 -19.06 -4.27
N SER A 269 15.90 -20.33 -4.21
CA SER A 269 16.83 -21.47 -4.18
C SER A 269 17.73 -21.53 -5.43
N LEU A 270 17.13 -21.37 -6.62
CA LEU A 270 17.85 -21.43 -7.89
C LEU A 270 18.73 -20.19 -8.13
N LEU A 271 18.24 -18.99 -7.81
CA LEU A 271 19.01 -17.74 -7.85
C LEU A 271 20.25 -17.82 -6.95
N MET A 272 20.06 -18.34 -5.73
CA MET A 272 21.16 -18.56 -4.80
C MET A 272 22.16 -19.56 -5.39
N LYS A 273 21.72 -20.72 -5.90
CA LYS A 273 22.61 -21.71 -6.53
C LYS A 273 23.42 -21.13 -7.68
N GLU A 274 22.80 -20.40 -8.60
CA GLU A 274 23.52 -19.75 -9.71
C GLU A 274 24.52 -18.69 -9.21
N GLY A 275 24.19 -18.00 -8.12
CA GLY A 275 25.07 -17.05 -7.43
C GLY A 275 26.30 -17.70 -6.78
N LEU A 276 26.11 -18.75 -5.98
CA LEU A 276 27.21 -19.45 -5.30
C LEU A 276 28.09 -20.22 -6.29
N HIS A 277 27.53 -20.84 -7.34
CA HIS A 277 28.33 -21.49 -8.39
C HIS A 277 29.31 -20.49 -9.07
N LYS A 278 28.93 -19.21 -9.17
CA LYS A 278 29.81 -18.13 -9.68
C LYS A 278 30.77 -17.59 -8.62
N ALA A 279 30.52 -17.81 -7.34
CA ALA A 279 31.35 -17.37 -6.22
C ALA A 279 32.38 -18.43 -5.77
N ILE A 280 32.04 -19.71 -5.92
CA ILE A 280 32.83 -20.89 -5.57
C ILE A 280 32.77 -21.86 -6.77
N PRO A 281 33.62 -21.71 -7.79
CA PRO A 281 33.62 -22.61 -8.96
C PRO A 281 33.88 -24.09 -8.58
N GLU A 282 34.62 -24.32 -7.50
CA GLU A 282 34.87 -25.64 -6.89
C GLU A 282 33.58 -26.41 -6.51
N SER A 283 32.43 -25.72 -6.37
CA SER A 283 31.14 -26.35 -6.09
C SER A 283 30.50 -27.03 -7.32
N LEU A 284 31.02 -26.79 -8.53
CA LEU A 284 30.49 -27.39 -9.76
C LEU A 284 30.72 -28.91 -9.85
N ASP A 285 31.76 -29.42 -9.19
CA ASP A 285 32.13 -30.84 -9.18
C ASP A 285 31.36 -31.67 -8.12
N ILE A 286 30.52 -31.03 -7.31
CA ILE A 286 29.76 -31.68 -6.24
C ILE A 286 28.44 -32.24 -6.79
N THR A 287 28.37 -33.57 -6.88
CA THR A 287 27.22 -34.30 -7.45
C THR A 287 26.10 -34.57 -6.44
N ASP A 288 26.42 -34.77 -5.16
CA ASP A 288 25.45 -34.88 -4.06
C ASP A 288 25.87 -34.04 -2.84
N PRO A 289 25.17 -32.92 -2.55
CA PRO A 289 25.42 -32.09 -1.36
C PRO A 289 25.27 -32.83 -0.02
N ASN A 290 24.53 -33.94 0.02
CA ASN A 290 24.27 -34.70 1.26
C ASN A 290 25.44 -35.65 1.60
N ASN A 291 26.30 -36.00 0.64
CA ASN A 291 27.43 -36.92 0.83
C ASN A 291 28.61 -36.60 -0.13
N PRO A 292 29.28 -35.45 0.03
CA PRO A 292 30.39 -35.04 -0.83
C PRO A 292 31.56 -36.03 -0.79
N SER A 293 32.11 -36.38 -1.95
CA SER A 293 33.04 -37.48 -2.13
C SER A 293 34.51 -37.03 -2.06
N GLY A 294 35.06 -37.03 -0.84
CA GLY A 294 36.47 -36.77 -0.56
C GLY A 294 36.74 -35.38 0.03
N ASP A 295 37.83 -35.26 0.78
CA ASP A 295 38.10 -34.15 1.72
C ASP A 295 37.99 -32.75 1.10
N ALA A 296 38.43 -32.59 -0.15
CA ALA A 296 38.31 -31.32 -0.88
C ALA A 296 36.84 -30.96 -1.19
N GLN A 297 36.00 -31.94 -1.56
CA GLN A 297 34.56 -31.71 -1.76
C GLN A 297 33.84 -31.44 -0.44
N VAL A 298 34.23 -32.11 0.65
CA VAL A 298 33.69 -31.85 1.99
C VAL A 298 33.95 -30.40 2.41
N LEU A 299 35.18 -29.91 2.23
CA LEU A 299 35.55 -28.53 2.55
C LEU A 299 34.82 -27.51 1.64
N ALA A 300 34.71 -27.81 0.34
CA ALA A 300 33.98 -26.97 -0.62
C ALA A 300 32.48 -26.88 -0.27
N GLN A 301 31.81 -28.00 0.07
CA GLN A 301 30.41 -28.00 0.48
C GLN A 301 30.20 -27.27 1.81
N ALA A 302 31.09 -27.41 2.79
CA ALA A 302 31.02 -26.67 4.05
C ALA A 302 31.09 -25.15 3.81
N ARG A 303 32.01 -24.71 2.95
CA ARG A 303 32.16 -23.31 2.54
C ARG A 303 30.95 -22.78 1.75
N TYR A 304 30.37 -23.62 0.90
CA TYR A 304 29.14 -23.34 0.15
C TYR A 304 27.94 -23.16 1.10
N ASN A 305 27.75 -24.08 2.04
CA ASN A 305 26.70 -24.02 3.05
C ASN A 305 26.79 -22.73 3.87
N LEU A 306 27.99 -22.39 4.37
CA LEU A 306 28.21 -21.17 5.12
C LEU A 306 27.91 -19.91 4.28
N MET A 307 28.31 -19.89 3.01
CA MET A 307 28.02 -18.75 2.12
C MET A 307 26.52 -18.55 1.87
N ALA A 308 25.73 -19.63 1.78
CA ALA A 308 24.26 -19.54 1.68
C ALA A 308 23.63 -18.95 2.95
N VAL A 309 24.12 -19.34 4.12
CA VAL A 309 23.70 -18.79 5.42
C VAL A 309 24.11 -17.32 5.55
N GLN A 310 25.31 -16.93 5.09
CA GLN A 310 25.77 -15.54 5.04
C GLN A 310 24.93 -14.68 4.07
N ILE A 311 24.55 -15.21 2.90
CA ILE A 311 23.62 -14.55 1.97
C ILE A 311 22.26 -14.34 2.67
N THR A 312 21.80 -15.29 3.48
CA THR A 312 20.54 -15.16 4.25
C THR A 312 20.59 -14.05 5.28
N PHE A 313 21.73 -13.91 5.98
CA PHE A 313 21.95 -12.79 6.89
C PHE A 313 21.92 -11.44 6.16
N VAL A 314 22.57 -11.34 4.99
CA VAL A 314 22.57 -10.10 4.18
C VAL A 314 21.22 -9.80 3.56
N VAL A 315 20.48 -10.80 3.06
CA VAL A 315 19.08 -10.68 2.60
C VAL A 315 18.21 -10.14 3.72
N GLY A 316 18.27 -10.76 4.91
CA GLY A 316 17.49 -10.33 6.06
C GLY A 316 17.85 -8.92 6.54
N LEU A 317 19.13 -8.53 6.45
CA LEU A 317 19.60 -7.17 6.74
C LEU A 317 19.05 -6.15 5.73
N ILE A 318 19.05 -6.46 4.43
CA ILE A 318 18.49 -5.61 3.37
C ILE A 318 16.99 -5.43 3.58
N GLU A 319 16.22 -6.51 3.71
CA GLU A 319 14.77 -6.48 3.92
C GLU A 319 14.39 -5.70 5.20
N SER A 320 15.13 -5.92 6.29
CA SER A 320 14.96 -5.18 7.55
C SER A 320 15.27 -3.69 7.37
N ALA A 321 16.36 -3.35 6.69
CA ALA A 321 16.72 -1.96 6.40
C ALA A 321 15.66 -1.27 5.53
N MET A 322 15.14 -1.93 4.50
CA MET A 322 14.04 -1.42 3.68
C MET A 322 12.77 -1.20 4.52
N GLY A 323 12.46 -2.11 5.45
CA GLY A 323 11.32 -2.00 6.38
C GLY A 323 11.49 -0.94 7.48
N LEU A 324 12.72 -0.57 7.83
CA LEU A 324 13.07 0.53 8.74
C LEU A 324 13.03 1.89 8.02
N LEU A 325 13.60 1.95 6.82
CA LEU A 325 13.56 3.11 5.91
C LEU A 325 12.16 3.38 5.30
N ARG A 326 11.14 2.60 5.71
CA ARG A 326 9.74 2.71 5.27
C ARG A 326 9.53 2.53 3.74
N LEU A 327 10.42 1.81 3.07
CA LEU A 327 10.40 1.60 1.61
C LEU A 327 9.24 0.71 1.12
N GLY A 328 8.38 0.20 2.00
CA GLY A 328 7.13 -0.46 1.66
C GLY A 328 6.15 0.41 0.87
N PHE A 329 6.39 1.72 0.72
CA PHE A 329 5.66 2.55 -0.25
C PHE A 329 5.86 2.08 -1.71
N LEU A 330 7.02 1.48 -2.03
CA LEU A 330 7.30 0.90 -3.37
C LEU A 330 6.24 -0.13 -3.75
N THR A 331 5.66 -0.82 -2.77
CA THR A 331 4.61 -1.82 -2.97
C THR A 331 3.30 -1.22 -3.48
N ASN A 332 3.12 0.11 -3.43
CA ASN A 332 1.94 0.78 -3.95
C ASN A 332 1.96 0.92 -5.48
N PHE A 333 3.13 0.74 -6.11
CA PHE A 333 3.25 0.64 -7.58
C PHE A 333 2.84 -0.76 -8.10
N LEU A 334 2.60 -1.73 -7.21
CA LEU A 334 1.95 -3.00 -7.53
C LEU A 334 0.43 -2.76 -7.67
N SER A 335 -0.02 -2.35 -8.85
CA SER A 335 -1.46 -2.14 -9.12
C SER A 335 -2.23 -3.46 -9.06
N HIS A 336 -3.56 -3.39 -8.89
CA HIS A 336 -4.41 -4.58 -8.86
C HIS A 336 -4.23 -5.44 -10.12
N SER A 337 -4.19 -4.79 -11.28
CA SER A 337 -3.99 -5.36 -12.61
C SER A 337 -2.66 -6.14 -12.71
N VAL A 338 -1.57 -5.58 -12.17
CA VAL A 338 -0.26 -6.25 -12.08
C VAL A 338 -0.34 -7.48 -11.18
N ILE A 339 -0.82 -7.33 -9.94
CA ILE A 339 -0.87 -8.43 -8.95
C ILE A 339 -1.74 -9.59 -9.48
N LEU A 340 -2.87 -9.29 -10.12
CA LEU A 340 -3.77 -10.29 -10.69
C LEU A 340 -3.15 -11.03 -11.88
N GLY A 341 -2.48 -10.33 -12.80
CA GLY A 341 -1.81 -10.95 -13.96
C GLY A 341 -0.65 -11.85 -13.55
N PHE A 342 0.20 -11.35 -12.65
CA PHE A 342 1.29 -12.10 -12.03
C PHE A 342 0.80 -13.34 -11.27
N THR A 343 -0.30 -13.21 -10.51
CA THR A 343 -0.93 -14.34 -9.80
C THR A 343 -1.45 -15.39 -10.78
N HIS A 344 -2.09 -14.98 -11.88
CA HIS A 344 -2.62 -15.92 -12.88
C HIS A 344 -1.51 -16.66 -13.63
N GLY A 345 -0.45 -15.95 -14.05
CA GLY A 345 0.71 -16.58 -14.69
C GLY A 345 1.40 -17.55 -13.75
N SER A 346 1.70 -17.11 -12.52
CA SER A 346 2.37 -17.94 -11.50
C SER A 346 1.54 -19.16 -11.10
N ALA A 347 0.21 -19.04 -10.98
CA ALA A 347 -0.65 -20.17 -10.68
C ALA A 347 -0.63 -21.25 -11.79
N ILE A 348 -0.58 -20.84 -13.07
CA ILE A 348 -0.43 -21.77 -14.20
C ILE A 348 0.96 -22.42 -14.18
N ILE A 349 2.04 -21.64 -14.04
CA ILE A 349 3.42 -22.16 -13.98
C ILE A 349 3.58 -23.15 -12.83
N ILE A 350 3.08 -22.84 -11.63
CA ILE A 350 3.15 -23.72 -10.47
C ILE A 350 2.32 -24.98 -10.71
N GLY A 351 1.10 -24.87 -11.25
CA GLY A 351 0.27 -26.02 -11.61
C GLY A 351 0.97 -26.96 -12.61
N LEU A 352 1.54 -26.40 -13.68
CA LEU A 352 2.33 -27.13 -14.67
C LEU A 352 3.64 -27.69 -14.09
N SER A 353 4.28 -27.04 -13.12
CA SER A 353 5.48 -27.60 -12.46
C SER A 353 5.20 -28.88 -11.67
N GLN A 354 3.97 -29.06 -11.19
CA GLN A 354 3.54 -30.20 -10.39
C GLN A 354 2.81 -31.28 -11.21
N LEU A 355 2.40 -30.96 -12.43
CA LEU A 355 1.66 -31.87 -13.30
C LEU A 355 2.44 -33.17 -13.56
N LYS A 356 3.78 -33.13 -13.63
CA LYS A 356 4.67 -34.29 -13.74
C LYS A 356 4.51 -35.31 -12.62
N HIS A 357 4.30 -34.84 -11.38
CA HIS A 357 4.08 -35.70 -10.22
C HIS A 357 2.70 -36.35 -10.24
N VAL A 358 1.71 -35.70 -10.86
CA VAL A 358 0.35 -36.24 -11.02
C VAL A 358 0.22 -37.16 -12.24
N ILE A 359 0.92 -36.88 -13.35
CA ILE A 359 0.90 -37.71 -14.57
C ILE A 359 1.87 -38.91 -14.45
N GLY A 360 2.95 -38.80 -13.69
CA GLY A 360 3.96 -39.85 -13.58
C GLY A 360 5.08 -39.76 -14.63
N ILE A 361 5.49 -38.55 -15.00
CA ILE A 361 6.57 -38.29 -15.97
C ILE A 361 7.82 -37.80 -15.22
N LYS A 362 9.00 -38.33 -15.56
CA LYS A 362 10.29 -37.98 -14.93
C LYS A 362 10.92 -36.73 -15.55
N ALA A 363 10.13 -35.68 -15.75
CA ALA A 363 10.59 -34.42 -16.31
C ALA A 363 11.54 -33.68 -15.34
N PRO A 364 12.66 -33.09 -15.82
CA PRO A 364 13.56 -32.30 -14.99
C PRO A 364 12.89 -31.05 -14.40
N ASN A 365 13.61 -30.33 -13.54
CA ASN A 365 13.14 -29.05 -12.99
C ASN A 365 13.45 -27.93 -14.00
N ALA A 366 12.50 -27.68 -14.91
CA ALA A 366 12.57 -26.60 -15.90
C ALA A 366 12.68 -25.21 -15.26
N LYS A 367 13.27 -24.24 -15.98
CA LYS A 367 13.64 -22.88 -15.51
C LYS A 367 12.46 -21.92 -15.26
N GLY A 368 11.27 -22.45 -14.97
CA GLY A 368 10.09 -21.64 -14.62
C GLY A 368 9.32 -21.02 -15.79
N THR A 369 9.79 -21.12 -17.05
CA THR A 369 9.02 -20.67 -18.22
C THR A 369 8.08 -21.76 -18.75
N LEU A 370 6.98 -21.36 -19.40
CA LEU A 370 6.08 -22.30 -20.06
C LEU A 370 6.77 -23.09 -21.18
N GLN A 371 7.70 -22.45 -21.91
CA GLN A 371 8.37 -23.07 -23.06
C GLN A 371 9.33 -24.19 -22.61
N ASP A 372 10.14 -23.94 -21.56
CA ASP A 372 11.00 -24.94 -20.96
C ASP A 372 10.19 -26.11 -20.36
N MET A 373 9.03 -25.82 -19.75
CA MET A 373 8.15 -26.86 -19.21
C MET A 373 7.55 -27.72 -20.32
N ILE A 374 6.97 -27.14 -21.38
CA ILE A 374 6.41 -27.90 -22.50
C ILE A 374 7.49 -28.78 -23.13
N LYS A 375 8.69 -28.24 -23.38
CA LYS A 375 9.81 -29.02 -23.90
C LYS A 375 10.17 -30.18 -22.95
N ALA A 376 10.35 -29.91 -21.66
CA ALA A 376 10.66 -30.95 -20.66
C ALA A 376 9.56 -32.02 -20.51
N TYR A 377 8.31 -31.72 -20.87
CA TYR A 377 7.22 -32.70 -20.93
C TYR A 377 7.25 -33.56 -22.19
N VAL A 378 7.60 -32.98 -23.35
CA VAL A 378 7.77 -33.72 -24.61
C VAL A 378 9.00 -34.62 -24.52
N ASP A 379 10.15 -34.07 -24.14
CA ASP A 379 11.44 -34.77 -24.04
C ASP A 379 11.41 -35.92 -23.01
N ALA A 380 10.50 -35.88 -22.02
CA ALA A 380 10.35 -36.92 -21.00
C ALA A 380 9.13 -37.83 -21.20
N GLY A 381 8.38 -37.70 -22.30
CA GLY A 381 7.09 -38.39 -22.52
C GLY A 381 7.16 -39.92 -22.37
N ASP A 382 8.27 -40.53 -22.83
CA ASP A 382 8.51 -41.98 -22.77
C ASP A 382 8.66 -42.52 -21.33
N THR A 383 8.79 -41.66 -20.33
CA THR A 383 8.97 -42.05 -18.91
C THR A 383 7.66 -42.22 -18.13
N PHE A 384 6.51 -42.16 -18.81
CA PHE A 384 5.16 -42.19 -18.24
C PHE A 384 4.82 -43.49 -17.47
N ASP A 385 4.48 -43.38 -16.18
CA ASP A 385 3.88 -44.47 -15.39
C ASP A 385 2.39 -44.23 -15.08
N TRP A 386 1.52 -45.01 -15.73
CA TRP A 386 0.07 -44.99 -15.54
C TRP A 386 -0.38 -45.23 -14.09
N LYS A 387 0.41 -45.96 -13.28
CA LYS A 387 0.11 -46.20 -11.86
C LYS A 387 0.11 -44.89 -11.08
N VAL A 388 1.07 -44.02 -11.40
CA VAL A 388 1.22 -42.70 -10.78
C VAL A 388 0.10 -41.78 -11.28
N LEU A 389 -0.29 -41.85 -12.56
CA LEU A 389 -1.47 -41.16 -13.09
C LEU A 389 -2.75 -41.52 -12.33
N VAL A 390 -3.05 -42.81 -12.16
CA VAL A 390 -4.25 -43.27 -11.45
C VAL A 390 -4.23 -42.84 -9.98
N MET A 391 -3.08 -42.92 -9.31
CA MET A 391 -2.92 -42.44 -7.94
C MET A 391 -3.11 -40.92 -7.83
N GLY A 392 -2.47 -40.13 -8.70
CA GLY A 392 -2.54 -38.68 -8.71
C GLY A 392 -3.94 -38.15 -9.03
N LEU A 393 -4.61 -38.73 -10.04
CA LEU A 393 -6.01 -38.44 -10.35
C LEU A 393 -6.94 -38.88 -9.22
N GLY A 394 -6.67 -40.01 -8.54
CA GLY A 394 -7.41 -40.46 -7.37
C GLY A 394 -7.35 -39.45 -6.22
N PHE A 395 -6.15 -39.00 -5.84
CA PHE A 395 -6.00 -37.96 -4.81
C PHE A 395 -6.62 -36.62 -5.22
N LEU A 396 -6.49 -36.22 -6.49
CA LEU A 396 -7.11 -34.99 -7.01
C LEU A 396 -8.65 -35.07 -6.98
N ALA A 397 -9.23 -36.22 -7.36
CA ALA A 397 -10.66 -36.48 -7.29
C ALA A 397 -11.18 -36.45 -5.85
N ILE A 398 -10.45 -37.03 -4.90
CA ILE A 398 -10.74 -36.95 -3.46
C ILE A 398 -10.75 -35.49 -2.99
N LEU A 399 -9.71 -34.70 -3.32
CA LEU A 399 -9.64 -33.28 -2.96
C LEU A 399 -10.80 -32.48 -3.55
N VAL A 400 -11.11 -32.68 -4.83
CA VAL A 400 -12.22 -31.98 -5.50
C VAL A 400 -13.56 -32.37 -4.90
N ALA A 401 -13.80 -33.66 -4.63
CA ALA A 401 -15.02 -34.14 -3.99
C ALA A 401 -15.18 -33.56 -2.58
N MET A 402 -14.13 -33.59 -1.75
CA MET A 402 -14.15 -33.00 -0.41
C MET A 402 -14.40 -31.48 -0.44
N LYS A 403 -13.77 -30.78 -1.40
CA LYS A 403 -13.92 -29.33 -1.62
C LYS A 403 -15.34 -28.97 -2.07
N GLU A 404 -15.95 -29.77 -2.94
CA GLU A 404 -17.28 -29.52 -3.51
C GLU A 404 -18.42 -29.94 -2.56
N VAL A 405 -18.32 -31.10 -1.89
CA VAL A 405 -19.23 -31.49 -0.80
C VAL A 405 -19.18 -30.46 0.34
N GLY A 406 -17.99 -29.99 0.70
CA GLY A 406 -17.80 -28.93 1.71
C GLY A 406 -18.39 -27.56 1.32
N LYS A 407 -18.52 -27.24 0.01
CA LYS A 407 -19.26 -26.06 -0.47
C LYS A 407 -20.78 -26.26 -0.39
N ARG A 408 -21.28 -27.42 -0.82
CA ARG A 408 -22.73 -27.71 -0.92
C ARG A 408 -23.38 -27.99 0.44
N SER A 409 -22.58 -28.31 1.46
CA SER A 409 -23.04 -28.59 2.82
C SER A 409 -23.74 -27.38 3.49
N ARG A 410 -24.90 -27.64 4.11
CA ARG A 410 -25.74 -26.61 4.76
C ARG A 410 -25.00 -25.96 5.95
N LYS A 411 -25.20 -24.64 6.14
CA LYS A 411 -24.58 -23.82 7.20
C LYS A 411 -24.89 -24.40 8.60
N GLY A 412 -23.94 -25.17 9.15
CA GLY A 412 -24.04 -25.85 10.45
C GLY A 412 -23.67 -27.34 10.43
N SER A 413 -23.67 -28.00 9.27
CA SER A 413 -23.32 -29.42 9.15
C SER A 413 -21.80 -29.68 9.30
N PRO A 414 -21.37 -30.78 9.98
CA PRO A 414 -19.96 -31.13 10.13
C PRO A 414 -19.25 -31.35 8.78
N LEU A 415 -19.98 -31.72 7.72
CA LEU A 415 -19.42 -31.89 6.37
C LEU A 415 -18.77 -30.60 5.82
N LYS A 416 -19.04 -29.43 6.40
CA LYS A 416 -18.32 -28.19 6.05
C LYS A 416 -16.81 -28.29 6.34
N TRP A 417 -16.41 -28.99 7.40
CA TRP A 417 -15.00 -29.22 7.75
C TRP A 417 -14.26 -30.10 6.74
N LEU A 418 -14.99 -30.86 5.90
CA LEU A 418 -14.41 -31.75 4.89
C LEU A 418 -13.53 -30.99 3.88
N ARG A 419 -13.91 -29.75 3.52
CA ARG A 419 -13.06 -28.85 2.71
C ARG A 419 -11.75 -28.49 3.43
N THR A 420 -11.82 -28.27 4.74
CA THR A 420 -10.68 -27.83 5.56
C THR A 420 -9.67 -28.94 5.83
N VAL A 421 -10.10 -30.19 5.99
CA VAL A 421 -9.18 -31.33 6.23
C VAL A 421 -8.61 -31.96 4.95
N GLY A 422 -9.12 -31.64 3.76
CA GLY A 422 -8.77 -32.32 2.49
C GLY A 422 -7.27 -32.58 2.26
N PRO A 423 -6.37 -31.58 2.35
CA PRO A 423 -4.93 -31.78 2.16
C PRO A 423 -4.31 -32.74 3.19
N LEU A 424 -4.72 -32.63 4.46
CA LEU A 424 -4.26 -33.51 5.54
C LEU A 424 -4.78 -34.94 5.32
N THR A 425 -6.04 -35.10 4.91
CA THR A 425 -6.63 -36.41 4.60
C THR A 425 -5.90 -37.11 3.45
N VAL A 426 -5.60 -36.41 2.34
CA VAL A 426 -4.81 -36.99 1.24
C VAL A 426 -3.37 -37.32 1.68
N SER A 427 -2.75 -36.48 2.50
CA SER A 427 -1.40 -36.72 3.01
C SER A 427 -1.32 -38.00 3.86
N VAL A 428 -2.23 -38.15 4.83
CA VAL A 428 -2.30 -39.31 5.73
C VAL A 428 -2.74 -40.57 4.97
N LEU A 429 -3.75 -40.47 4.09
CA LEU A 429 -4.19 -41.59 3.26
C LEU A 429 -3.09 -42.07 2.30
N GLY A 430 -2.35 -41.14 1.69
CA GLY A 430 -1.24 -41.45 0.80
C GLY A 430 -0.13 -42.23 1.51
N ILE A 431 0.31 -41.75 2.67
CA ILE A 431 1.29 -42.46 3.51
C ILE A 431 0.77 -43.85 3.91
N ALA A 432 -0.48 -43.96 4.37
CA ALA A 432 -1.07 -45.23 4.79
C ALA A 432 -1.18 -46.26 3.65
N VAL A 433 -1.59 -45.82 2.45
CA VAL A 433 -1.69 -46.68 1.26
C VAL A 433 -0.30 -47.10 0.77
N CYS A 434 0.65 -46.16 0.66
CA CYS A 434 2.01 -46.46 0.22
C CYS A 434 2.76 -47.40 1.18
N TYR A 435 2.59 -47.22 2.49
CA TYR A 435 3.12 -48.13 3.51
C TYR A 435 2.46 -49.51 3.46
N GLY A 436 1.12 -49.58 3.52
CA GLY A 436 0.38 -50.83 3.63
C GLY A 436 0.48 -51.72 2.39
N ALA A 437 0.44 -51.13 1.19
CA ALA A 437 0.53 -51.86 -0.08
C ALA A 437 1.96 -52.03 -0.61
N ARG A 438 3.00 -51.61 0.16
CA ARG A 438 4.42 -51.67 -0.24
C ARG A 438 4.69 -51.07 -1.62
N LEU A 439 4.15 -49.87 -1.86
CA LEU A 439 4.24 -49.20 -3.16
C LEU A 439 5.65 -48.64 -3.46
N ASP A 440 6.54 -48.66 -2.46
CA ASP A 440 8.00 -48.56 -2.60
C ASP A 440 8.53 -49.57 -3.64
N LYS A 441 8.04 -50.82 -3.60
CA LYS A 441 8.48 -51.90 -4.49
C LYS A 441 7.89 -51.84 -5.90
N TYR A 442 6.88 -51.01 -6.13
CA TYR A 442 6.17 -50.92 -7.42
C TYR A 442 6.62 -49.72 -8.29
N GLY A 443 7.66 -49.00 -7.86
CA GLY A 443 8.35 -47.96 -8.63
C GLY A 443 7.72 -46.57 -8.55
N ILE A 444 6.75 -46.35 -7.65
CA ILE A 444 6.05 -45.07 -7.50
C ILE A 444 6.96 -44.03 -6.82
N PRO A 445 7.06 -42.79 -7.33
CA PRO A 445 7.88 -41.75 -6.71
C PRO A 445 7.39 -41.36 -5.29
N LEU A 446 8.22 -41.67 -4.30
CA LEU A 446 8.06 -41.29 -2.90
C LEU A 446 9.03 -40.15 -2.54
N VAL A 447 8.88 -39.56 -1.35
CA VAL A 447 9.79 -38.52 -0.81
C VAL A 447 11.18 -39.07 -0.49
N GLY A 448 11.30 -40.33 -0.07
CA GLY A 448 12.59 -40.98 0.23
C GLY A 448 13.14 -40.71 1.63
N GLU A 449 14.36 -41.16 1.89
CA GLU A 449 15.04 -40.94 3.18
C GLU A 449 15.68 -39.55 3.23
N PHE A 450 15.62 -38.91 4.40
CA PHE A 450 16.25 -37.62 4.66
C PHE A 450 16.71 -37.55 6.11
N THR A 451 17.80 -36.82 6.35
CA THR A 451 18.28 -36.52 7.69
C THR A 451 17.38 -35.48 8.35
N GLY A 452 16.94 -35.78 9.58
CA GLY A 452 16.26 -34.84 10.47
C GLY A 452 17.14 -34.56 11.67
N GLY A 453 17.13 -33.31 12.14
CA GLY A 453 17.95 -32.86 13.26
C GLY A 453 17.41 -31.58 13.89
N PHE A 454 18.07 -31.13 14.95
CA PHE A 454 17.88 -29.77 15.47
C PHE A 454 18.86 -28.83 14.75
N PRO A 455 18.45 -27.63 14.32
CA PRO A 455 19.33 -26.71 13.60
C PRO A 455 20.59 -26.36 14.40
N GLN A 456 21.73 -26.39 13.73
CA GLN A 456 23.01 -26.00 14.33
C GLN A 456 23.07 -24.47 14.50
N VAL A 457 23.86 -23.99 15.46
CA VAL A 457 23.94 -22.55 15.78
C VAL A 457 25.12 -21.91 15.05
N THR A 458 24.90 -21.51 13.80
CA THR A 458 25.92 -20.92 12.91
C THR A 458 26.29 -19.46 13.26
N TYR A 459 25.68 -18.86 14.30
CA TYR A 459 25.87 -17.44 14.63
C TYR A 459 27.33 -17.00 14.83
N GLY A 460 28.20 -17.89 15.35
CA GLY A 460 29.63 -17.62 15.53
C GLY A 460 30.47 -17.63 14.24
N GLU A 461 29.96 -18.24 13.16
CA GLU A 461 30.69 -18.50 11.91
C GLU A 461 30.31 -17.53 10.78
N LEU A 462 29.26 -16.72 10.99
CA LEU A 462 28.76 -15.73 10.02
C LEU A 462 29.82 -14.70 9.56
N PHE A 463 30.89 -14.48 10.32
CA PHE A 463 31.91 -13.48 10.05
C PHE A 463 33.30 -14.12 9.86
N PRO A 464 34.12 -13.65 8.91
CA PRO A 464 33.91 -12.49 8.04
C PRO A 464 32.97 -12.76 6.85
N LEU A 465 32.22 -11.74 6.43
CA LEU A 465 31.37 -11.79 5.24
C LEU A 465 32.21 -11.72 3.94
N PRO A 466 31.88 -12.48 2.89
CA PRO A 466 32.56 -12.40 1.59
C PRO A 466 32.40 -11.03 0.92
N SER A 467 33.49 -10.51 0.37
CA SER A 467 33.53 -9.24 -0.40
C SER A 467 33.28 -9.42 -1.90
N GLN A 468 32.96 -10.64 -2.36
CA GLN A 468 32.80 -10.97 -3.77
C GLN A 468 31.58 -10.26 -4.38
N VAL A 469 31.73 -9.72 -5.59
CA VAL A 469 30.62 -9.05 -6.31
C VAL A 469 29.44 -10.01 -6.52
N SER A 470 29.72 -11.27 -6.85
CA SER A 470 28.70 -12.33 -6.97
C SER A 470 27.88 -12.52 -5.68
N PHE A 471 28.52 -12.53 -4.51
CA PHE A 471 27.84 -12.63 -3.20
C PHE A 471 26.91 -11.43 -2.95
N ILE A 472 27.39 -10.21 -3.22
CA ILE A 472 26.61 -8.97 -3.03
C ILE A 472 25.42 -8.93 -4.01
N THR A 473 25.65 -9.16 -5.31
CA THR A 473 24.60 -9.18 -6.32
C THR A 473 23.56 -10.27 -6.05
N THR A 474 23.98 -11.48 -5.66
CA THR A 474 23.07 -12.57 -5.31
C THR A 474 22.21 -12.23 -4.10
N SER A 475 22.80 -11.64 -3.05
CA SER A 475 22.07 -11.19 -1.86
C SER A 475 21.03 -10.13 -2.19
N PHE A 476 21.39 -9.15 -3.03
CA PHE A 476 20.49 -8.08 -3.45
C PHE A 476 19.34 -8.60 -4.32
N SER A 477 19.63 -9.48 -5.29
CA SER A 477 18.61 -10.14 -6.11
C SER A 477 17.67 -11.00 -5.26
N CYS A 478 18.18 -11.83 -4.36
CA CYS A 478 17.37 -12.67 -3.49
C CYS A 478 16.46 -11.84 -2.56
N ALA A 479 16.96 -10.71 -2.03
CA ALA A 479 16.16 -9.79 -1.21
C ALA A 479 15.03 -9.11 -2.00
N ILE A 480 15.30 -8.63 -3.23
CA ILE A 480 14.27 -8.01 -4.07
C ILE A 480 13.22 -9.04 -4.51
N VAL A 481 13.64 -10.21 -4.98
CA VAL A 481 12.73 -11.26 -5.45
C VAL A 481 11.92 -11.84 -4.30
N GLY A 482 12.54 -12.10 -3.15
CA GLY A 482 11.88 -12.54 -1.92
C GLY A 482 10.81 -11.55 -1.46
N LEU A 483 11.17 -10.27 -1.35
CA LEU A 483 10.24 -9.19 -1.01
C LEU A 483 9.07 -9.08 -2.00
N LEU A 484 9.34 -9.09 -3.31
CA LEU A 484 8.31 -8.95 -4.35
C LEU A 484 7.34 -10.14 -4.37
N GLU A 485 7.84 -11.38 -4.27
CA GLU A 485 6.99 -12.57 -4.17
C GLU A 485 6.12 -12.52 -2.89
N SER A 486 6.77 -12.37 -1.73
CA SER A 486 6.13 -12.35 -0.42
C SER A 486 5.01 -11.30 -0.31
N VAL A 487 5.32 -10.06 -0.66
CA VAL A 487 4.35 -8.95 -0.59
C VAL A 487 3.23 -9.11 -1.62
N SER A 488 3.49 -9.61 -2.83
CA SER A 488 2.45 -9.81 -3.85
C SER A 488 1.43 -10.86 -3.42
N ILE A 489 1.91 -11.99 -2.88
CA ILE A 489 1.03 -13.04 -2.31
C ILE A 489 0.25 -12.46 -1.13
N ALA A 490 0.92 -11.78 -0.20
CA ALA A 490 0.30 -11.20 0.97
C ALA A 490 -0.80 -10.17 0.61
N LYS A 491 -0.55 -9.30 -0.38
CA LYS A 491 -1.57 -8.33 -0.86
C LYS A 491 -2.76 -9.02 -1.52
N ARG A 492 -2.55 -10.03 -2.37
CA ARG A 492 -3.66 -10.78 -3.00
C ARG A 492 -4.49 -11.53 -1.96
N LEU A 493 -3.86 -12.12 -0.94
CA LEU A 493 -4.58 -12.82 0.15
C LEU A 493 -5.29 -11.86 1.10
N ALA A 494 -4.71 -10.70 1.40
CA ALA A 494 -5.34 -9.64 2.18
C ALA A 494 -6.59 -9.08 1.48
N ALA A 495 -6.50 -8.80 0.17
CA ALA A 495 -7.65 -8.41 -0.64
C ALA A 495 -8.74 -9.51 -0.68
N LYS A 496 -8.36 -10.76 -0.95
CA LYS A 496 -9.29 -11.92 -1.00
C LYS A 496 -10.02 -12.16 0.33
N ASN A 497 -9.39 -11.85 1.46
CA ASN A 497 -9.96 -12.00 2.80
C ASN A 497 -10.47 -10.68 3.42
N LYS A 498 -10.50 -9.58 2.65
CA LYS A 498 -10.97 -8.24 3.05
C LYS A 498 -10.32 -7.71 4.34
N TYR A 499 -8.98 -7.65 4.36
CA TYR A 499 -8.24 -6.91 5.40
C TYR A 499 -7.09 -6.09 4.81
N HIS A 500 -6.60 -5.09 5.56
CA HIS A 500 -5.47 -4.25 5.15
C HIS A 500 -4.13 -4.89 5.53
N LEU A 501 -3.17 -4.87 4.60
CA LEU A 501 -1.81 -5.36 4.80
C LEU A 501 -0.83 -4.21 5.05
N TYR A 502 -0.03 -4.31 6.10
CA TYR A 502 0.97 -3.30 6.45
C TYR A 502 2.31 -3.61 5.79
N ALA A 503 2.51 -3.16 4.55
CA ALA A 503 3.72 -3.44 3.75
C ALA A 503 5.05 -3.22 4.53
N ASN A 504 5.19 -2.11 5.25
CA ASN A 504 6.38 -1.83 6.06
C ASN A 504 6.59 -2.81 7.22
N GLN A 505 5.54 -3.47 7.72
CA GLN A 505 5.66 -4.54 8.71
C GLN A 505 6.00 -5.87 8.05
N GLU A 506 5.47 -6.17 6.86
CA GLU A 506 5.89 -7.36 6.09
C GLU A 506 7.39 -7.36 5.80
N LEU A 507 7.94 -6.23 5.33
CA LEU A 507 9.38 -6.06 5.08
C LEU A 507 10.21 -6.34 6.35
N ARG A 508 9.83 -5.78 7.50
CA ARG A 508 10.51 -6.02 8.78
C ARG A 508 10.35 -7.47 9.26
N ALA A 509 9.17 -8.05 9.11
CA ALA A 509 8.88 -9.41 9.55
C ALA A 509 9.68 -10.43 8.75
N LEU A 510 9.72 -10.27 7.42
CA LEU A 510 10.49 -11.14 6.53
C LEU A 510 11.99 -11.00 6.78
N GLY A 511 12.49 -9.76 6.82
CA GLY A 511 13.90 -9.49 7.08
C GLY A 511 14.37 -10.01 8.44
N PHE A 512 13.58 -9.84 9.49
CA PHE A 512 13.92 -10.38 10.82
C PHE A 512 13.82 -11.91 10.86
N SER A 513 12.90 -12.52 10.08
CA SER A 513 12.82 -13.98 9.94
C SER A 513 14.06 -14.57 9.25
N ASN A 514 14.59 -13.88 8.23
CA ASN A 514 15.82 -14.25 7.55
C ASN A 514 17.06 -13.99 8.43
N LEU A 515 17.15 -12.86 9.15
CA LEU A 515 18.23 -12.58 10.11
C LEU A 515 18.31 -13.64 11.22
N VAL A 516 17.18 -14.00 11.85
CA VAL A 516 17.16 -15.04 12.89
C VAL A 516 17.42 -16.42 12.27
N GLY A 517 16.85 -16.71 11.10
CA GLY A 517 17.10 -17.96 10.38
C GLY A 517 18.58 -18.23 10.10
N ALA A 518 19.33 -17.20 9.68
CA ALA A 518 20.77 -17.33 9.43
C ALA A 518 21.58 -17.70 10.68
N GLY A 519 21.11 -17.35 11.88
CA GLY A 519 21.72 -17.81 13.14
C GLY A 519 21.56 -19.31 13.41
N PHE A 520 20.65 -19.98 12.70
CA PHE A 520 20.24 -21.38 12.86
C PHE A 520 20.34 -22.18 11.54
N SER A 521 21.38 -21.93 10.74
CA SER A 521 21.69 -22.60 9.46
C SER A 521 20.58 -22.55 8.38
N ALA A 522 19.61 -21.63 8.46
CA ALA A 522 18.63 -21.47 7.40
C ALA A 522 19.22 -20.73 6.19
N TYR A 523 18.82 -21.15 4.99
CA TYR A 523 18.96 -20.39 3.74
C TYR A 523 17.71 -19.51 3.48
N PRO A 524 17.67 -18.57 2.50
CA PRO A 524 16.65 -17.51 2.51
C PRO A 524 15.19 -18.00 2.38
N ALA A 525 14.33 -17.50 3.26
CA ALA A 525 12.91 -17.78 3.28
C ALA A 525 12.10 -16.68 2.59
N THR A 526 11.02 -17.07 1.91
CA THR A 526 9.99 -16.16 1.39
C THR A 526 8.59 -16.77 1.45
N GLY A 527 7.56 -15.94 1.26
CA GLY A 527 6.17 -16.39 1.16
C GLY A 527 5.97 -17.27 -0.07
N SER A 528 5.32 -18.43 0.09
CA SER A 528 5.07 -19.35 -1.03
C SER A 528 3.63 -19.28 -1.51
N PHE A 529 3.41 -19.13 -2.82
CA PHE A 529 2.09 -19.16 -3.44
C PHE A 529 1.30 -20.43 -3.10
N SER A 530 1.90 -21.61 -3.23
CA SER A 530 1.20 -22.90 -3.03
C SER A 530 0.83 -23.14 -1.57
N ARG A 531 1.78 -22.94 -0.65
CA ARG A 531 1.53 -23.08 0.80
C ARG A 531 0.49 -22.07 1.30
N SER A 532 0.59 -20.82 0.87
CA SER A 532 -0.33 -19.75 1.30
C SER A 532 -1.72 -19.90 0.69
N ALA A 533 -1.84 -20.44 -0.53
CA ALA A 533 -3.11 -20.81 -1.13
C ALA A 533 -3.81 -21.93 -0.33
N VAL A 534 -3.07 -22.94 0.14
CA VAL A 534 -3.64 -24.01 0.98
C VAL A 534 -3.99 -23.51 2.39
N SER A 535 -3.16 -22.67 3.01
CA SER A 535 -3.49 -21.93 4.24
C SER A 535 -4.82 -21.16 4.10
N ASN A 536 -5.00 -20.43 2.99
CA ASN A 536 -6.25 -19.74 2.67
C ASN A 536 -7.44 -20.70 2.46
N ASP A 537 -7.28 -21.75 1.66
CA ASP A 537 -8.40 -22.61 1.23
C ASP A 537 -8.86 -23.62 2.29
N THR A 538 -7.97 -23.97 3.23
CA THR A 538 -8.31 -24.67 4.49
C THR A 538 -9.04 -23.74 5.46
N GLY A 539 -8.82 -22.43 5.37
CA GLY A 539 -9.64 -21.40 6.02
C GLY A 539 -8.96 -20.64 7.15
N CYS A 540 -7.62 -20.68 7.24
CA CYS A 540 -6.79 -20.01 8.24
C CYS A 540 -7.25 -18.58 8.56
N LYS A 541 -7.29 -18.23 9.84
CA LYS A 541 -7.78 -16.95 10.38
C LYS A 541 -6.69 -16.11 11.00
N THR A 542 -5.66 -16.71 11.58
CA THR A 542 -4.55 -15.99 12.21
C THR A 542 -3.20 -16.65 11.96
N GLN A 543 -2.14 -15.87 12.21
CA GLN A 543 -0.76 -16.31 12.16
C GLN A 543 -0.45 -17.50 13.09
N LEU A 544 -1.35 -17.87 14.02
CA LEU A 544 -1.25 -19.12 14.78
C LEU A 544 -1.07 -20.34 13.87
N GLY A 545 -1.64 -20.34 12.65
CA GLY A 545 -1.40 -21.40 11.67
C GLY A 545 0.08 -21.51 11.25
N GLY A 546 0.81 -20.40 11.22
CA GLY A 546 2.27 -20.37 11.02
C GLY A 546 3.03 -20.94 12.23
N CYS A 547 2.63 -20.58 13.46
CA CYS A 547 3.19 -21.18 14.67
C CYS A 547 2.98 -22.70 14.71
N VAL A 548 1.77 -23.18 14.38
CA VAL A 548 1.47 -24.62 14.29
C VAL A 548 2.26 -25.29 13.18
N THR A 549 2.48 -24.63 12.04
CA THR A 549 3.35 -25.12 10.97
C THR A 549 4.77 -25.36 11.49
N ALA A 550 5.38 -24.37 12.14
CA ALA A 550 6.74 -24.49 12.67
C ALA A 550 6.87 -25.58 13.75
N VAL A 551 5.90 -25.68 14.67
CA VAL A 551 5.88 -26.74 15.70
C VAL A 551 5.71 -28.13 15.07
N ALA A 552 4.88 -28.27 14.04
CA ALA A 552 4.71 -29.54 13.32
C ALA A 552 5.97 -29.93 12.51
N VAL A 553 6.67 -28.95 11.93
CA VAL A 553 8.00 -29.17 11.30
C VAL A 553 9.02 -29.64 12.35
N LEU A 554 9.11 -28.98 13.51
CA LEU A 554 10.02 -29.38 14.60
C LEU A 554 9.77 -30.83 15.05
N ILE A 555 8.51 -31.18 15.30
CA ILE A 555 8.10 -32.54 15.68
C ILE A 555 8.46 -33.54 14.56
N THR A 556 8.30 -33.16 13.29
CA THR A 556 8.65 -34.02 12.16
C THR A 556 10.15 -34.27 12.07
N CYS A 557 10.97 -33.22 12.23
CA CYS A 557 12.44 -33.32 12.20
C CYS A 557 13.00 -34.20 13.33
N LEU A 558 12.39 -34.14 14.51
CA LEU A 558 12.85 -34.87 15.70
C LEU A 558 12.30 -36.30 15.82
N PHE A 559 11.06 -36.56 15.34
CA PHE A 559 10.35 -37.81 15.65
C PHE A 559 9.66 -38.50 14.46
N ILE A 560 9.31 -37.79 13.38
CA ILE A 560 8.40 -38.29 12.33
C ILE A 560 9.05 -38.32 10.94
N THR A 561 10.38 -38.47 10.85
CA THR A 561 11.07 -38.63 9.56
C THR A 561 10.63 -39.93 8.84
N LYS A 562 10.59 -41.06 9.56
CA LYS A 562 10.32 -42.39 8.99
C LYS A 562 8.95 -42.54 8.30
N PRO A 563 7.82 -42.00 8.81
CA PRO A 563 6.55 -42.05 8.08
C PRO A 563 6.54 -41.19 6.80
N PHE A 564 7.26 -40.07 6.77
CA PHE A 564 7.32 -39.21 5.58
C PHE A 564 8.05 -39.86 4.39
N TYR A 565 8.92 -40.85 4.62
CA TYR A 565 9.49 -41.68 3.55
C TYR A 565 8.42 -42.21 2.59
N TYR A 566 7.30 -42.69 3.14
CA TYR A 566 6.20 -43.30 2.39
C TYR A 566 5.23 -42.27 1.78
N MET A 567 5.53 -40.97 1.82
CA MET A 567 4.66 -39.95 1.24
C MET A 567 4.78 -39.94 -0.30
N PRO A 568 3.67 -40.12 -1.05
CA PRO A 568 3.71 -40.13 -2.51
C PRO A 568 3.80 -38.72 -3.10
N MET A 569 4.72 -38.51 -4.05
CA MET A 569 4.87 -37.23 -4.75
C MET A 569 3.61 -36.82 -5.52
N SER A 570 2.84 -37.78 -6.02
CA SER A 570 1.55 -37.55 -6.70
C SER A 570 0.49 -36.92 -5.78
N GLY A 571 0.49 -37.28 -4.48
CA GLY A 571 -0.36 -36.66 -3.48
C GLY A 571 0.01 -35.19 -3.23
N LEU A 572 1.31 -34.91 -3.11
CA LEU A 572 1.83 -33.53 -2.99
C LEU A 572 1.48 -32.69 -4.21
N GLY A 573 1.66 -33.23 -5.43
CA GLY A 573 1.29 -32.57 -6.67
C GLY A 573 -0.21 -32.25 -6.75
N ALA A 574 -1.07 -33.21 -6.41
CA ALA A 574 -2.53 -33.03 -6.37
C ALA A 574 -2.97 -31.96 -5.36
N ILE A 575 -2.33 -31.91 -4.17
CA ILE A 575 -2.59 -30.87 -3.16
C ILE A 575 -2.21 -29.48 -3.67
N VAL A 576 -1.01 -29.33 -4.26
CA VAL A 576 -0.57 -28.04 -4.82
C VAL A 576 -1.49 -27.56 -5.94
N ILE A 577 -1.83 -28.43 -6.90
CA ILE A 577 -2.73 -28.10 -8.02
C ILE A 577 -4.11 -27.67 -7.50
N SER A 578 -4.70 -28.42 -6.56
CA SER A 578 -5.99 -28.08 -5.92
C SER A 578 -5.95 -26.72 -5.18
N GLY A 579 -4.78 -26.34 -4.65
CA GLY A 579 -4.53 -25.03 -4.03
C GLY A 579 -4.44 -23.89 -5.05
N VAL A 580 -3.54 -23.98 -6.04
CA VAL A 580 -3.30 -22.86 -6.98
C VAL A 580 -4.46 -22.60 -7.95
N LEU A 581 -5.29 -23.61 -8.26
CA LEU A 581 -6.56 -23.40 -8.96
C LEU A 581 -7.52 -22.46 -8.20
N GLY A 582 -7.36 -22.33 -6.87
CA GLY A 582 -8.09 -21.36 -6.04
C GLY A 582 -7.56 -19.92 -6.09
N LEU A 583 -6.53 -19.64 -6.89
CA LEU A 583 -5.98 -18.29 -7.14
C LEU A 583 -6.41 -17.71 -8.50
N LEU A 584 -6.82 -18.56 -9.45
CA LEU A 584 -7.29 -18.16 -10.77
C LEU A 584 -8.68 -17.52 -10.68
N ASP A 585 -8.78 -16.28 -11.17
CA ASP A 585 -9.92 -15.39 -10.98
C ASP A 585 -10.21 -14.65 -12.30
N PHE A 586 -10.63 -15.44 -13.30
CA PHE A 586 -10.89 -14.94 -14.65
C PHE A 586 -12.10 -13.99 -14.71
N GLU A 587 -12.98 -14.00 -13.70
CA GLU A 587 -14.08 -13.04 -13.57
C GLU A 587 -13.56 -11.62 -13.33
N GLU A 588 -12.60 -11.44 -12.41
CA GLU A 588 -11.94 -10.15 -12.17
C GLU A 588 -11.14 -9.68 -13.41
N ALA A 589 -10.46 -10.59 -14.12
CA ALA A 589 -9.75 -10.24 -15.37
C ALA A 589 -10.72 -9.76 -16.48
N LEU A 590 -11.91 -10.36 -16.57
CA LEU A 590 -12.98 -9.93 -17.48
C LEU A 590 -13.65 -8.61 -17.02
N TYR A 591 -13.66 -8.32 -15.72
CA TYR A 591 -14.09 -7.02 -15.19
C TYR A 591 -13.11 -5.91 -15.59
N LEU A 592 -11.79 -6.12 -15.42
CA LEU A 592 -10.76 -5.16 -15.87
C LEU A 592 -10.92 -4.82 -17.37
N PHE A 593 -11.11 -5.83 -18.23
CA PHE A 593 -11.32 -5.61 -19.68
C PHE A 593 -12.52 -4.72 -20.01
N ARG A 594 -13.61 -4.83 -19.23
CA ARG A 594 -14.83 -4.01 -19.41
C ARG A 594 -14.68 -2.60 -18.84
N MET A 595 -13.88 -2.44 -17.78
CA MET A 595 -13.72 -1.17 -17.07
C MET A 595 -12.67 -0.27 -17.73
N ASN A 596 -11.45 -0.77 -17.96
CA ASN A 596 -10.36 -0.01 -18.56
C ASN A 596 -9.43 -0.90 -19.40
N LYS A 597 -9.28 -0.57 -20.69
CA LYS A 597 -8.39 -1.28 -21.62
C LYS A 597 -6.92 -1.15 -21.24
N VAL A 598 -6.51 -0.05 -20.60
CA VAL A 598 -5.12 0.17 -20.15
C VAL A 598 -4.77 -0.77 -18.99
N ASP A 599 -5.66 -0.89 -17.99
CA ASP A 599 -5.52 -1.85 -16.90
C ASP A 599 -5.47 -3.29 -17.40
N PHE A 600 -6.33 -3.64 -18.37
CA PHE A 600 -6.29 -4.96 -18.98
C PHE A 600 -5.00 -5.22 -19.77
N LEU A 601 -4.43 -4.21 -20.44
CA LEU A 601 -3.13 -4.32 -21.11
C LEU A 601 -1.99 -4.55 -20.11
N VAL A 602 -2.00 -3.86 -18.96
CA VAL A 602 -1.06 -4.08 -17.86
C VAL A 602 -1.21 -5.49 -17.27
N TRP A 603 -2.45 -5.97 -17.10
CA TRP A 603 -2.74 -7.35 -16.70
C TRP A 603 -2.21 -8.37 -17.73
N MET A 604 -2.43 -8.14 -19.03
CA MET A 604 -1.90 -8.99 -20.11
C MET A 604 -0.37 -9.04 -20.11
N ALA A 605 0.29 -7.87 -19.99
CA ALA A 605 1.75 -7.78 -19.94
C ALA A 605 2.32 -8.57 -18.75
N SER A 606 1.68 -8.47 -17.58
CA SER A 606 2.06 -9.26 -16.40
C SER A 606 1.83 -10.76 -16.59
N PHE A 607 0.67 -11.14 -17.12
CA PHE A 607 0.29 -12.53 -17.34
C PHE A 607 1.20 -13.24 -18.35
N PHE A 608 1.33 -12.70 -19.57
CA PHE A 608 2.14 -13.30 -20.62
C PHE A 608 3.65 -13.11 -20.37
N GLY A 609 4.06 -11.99 -19.78
CA GLY A 609 5.45 -11.80 -19.34
C GLY A 609 5.85 -12.86 -18.31
N THR A 610 5.00 -13.12 -17.32
CA THR A 610 5.22 -14.19 -16.33
C THR A 610 5.34 -15.55 -17.00
N LEU A 611 4.41 -15.85 -17.92
CA LEU A 611 4.28 -17.15 -18.58
C LEU A 611 5.46 -17.49 -19.53
N PHE A 612 5.98 -16.50 -20.27
CA PHE A 612 7.00 -16.71 -21.29
C PHE A 612 8.41 -16.23 -20.92
N LEU A 613 8.53 -15.16 -20.12
CA LEU A 613 9.81 -14.57 -19.72
C LEU A 613 10.19 -14.90 -18.26
N GLY A 614 9.33 -15.62 -17.55
CA GLY A 614 9.49 -15.95 -16.13
C GLY A 614 8.87 -14.91 -15.21
N ALA A 615 8.59 -15.35 -13.97
CA ALA A 615 7.85 -14.58 -12.96
C ALA A 615 8.44 -13.18 -12.68
N GLU A 616 9.75 -13.09 -12.52
CA GLU A 616 10.45 -11.84 -12.20
C GLU A 616 10.37 -10.82 -13.34
N MET A 617 10.72 -11.23 -14.56
CA MET A 617 10.68 -10.36 -15.73
C MET A 617 9.26 -9.94 -16.08
N GLY A 618 8.28 -10.85 -15.96
CA GLY A 618 6.86 -10.54 -16.15
C GLY A 618 6.33 -9.50 -15.15
N LEU A 619 6.73 -9.60 -13.89
CA LEU A 619 6.38 -8.63 -12.86
C LEU A 619 7.07 -7.27 -13.12
N ALA A 620 8.37 -7.27 -13.42
CA ALA A 620 9.14 -6.06 -13.68
C ALA A 620 8.62 -5.28 -14.91
N ILE A 621 8.35 -5.97 -16.02
CA ILE A 621 7.78 -5.38 -17.24
C ILE A 621 6.40 -4.77 -16.95
N ALA A 622 5.55 -5.46 -16.18
CA ALA A 622 4.21 -4.96 -15.86
C ALA A 622 4.23 -3.75 -14.92
N ILE A 623 5.13 -3.70 -13.93
CA ILE A 623 5.33 -2.52 -13.08
C ILE A 623 5.86 -1.35 -13.93
N GLY A 624 6.87 -1.60 -14.78
CA GLY A 624 7.41 -0.58 -15.69
C GLY A 624 6.35 0.00 -16.63
N LEU A 625 5.49 -0.85 -17.20
CA LEU A 625 4.39 -0.44 -18.06
C LEU A 625 3.30 0.34 -17.29
N ALA A 626 2.95 -0.09 -16.07
CA ALA A 626 2.01 0.63 -15.20
C ALA A 626 2.53 2.02 -14.82
N LEU A 627 3.80 2.12 -14.44
CA LEU A 627 4.47 3.40 -14.16
C LEU A 627 4.52 4.30 -15.41
N LEU A 628 4.82 3.73 -16.58
CA LEU A 628 4.83 4.47 -17.84
C LEU A 628 3.45 5.07 -18.17
N PHE A 629 2.36 4.33 -17.93
CA PHE A 629 1.01 4.86 -18.12
C PHE A 629 0.65 5.97 -17.11
N VAL A 630 1.03 5.84 -15.84
CA VAL A 630 0.84 6.91 -14.83
C VAL A 630 1.63 8.16 -15.20
N ILE A 631 2.87 8.01 -15.67
CA ILE A 631 3.71 9.11 -16.16
C ILE A 631 3.06 9.76 -17.40
N TYR A 632 2.55 8.97 -18.34
CA TYR A 632 1.88 9.47 -19.56
C TYR A 632 0.60 10.25 -19.22
N GLU A 633 -0.27 9.73 -18.36
CA GLU A 633 -1.51 10.41 -17.96
C GLU A 633 -1.24 11.71 -17.19
N SER A 634 -0.17 11.75 -16.38
CA SER A 634 0.30 12.96 -15.69
C SER A 634 0.99 13.97 -16.62
N ALA A 635 1.65 13.50 -17.69
CA ALA A 635 2.30 14.32 -18.72
C ALA A 635 1.30 14.98 -19.68
N PHE A 636 0.17 14.33 -19.97
CA PHE A 636 -0.86 14.81 -20.91
C PHE A 636 -2.22 15.07 -20.22
N PRO A 637 -2.29 16.01 -19.27
CA PRO A 637 -3.47 16.24 -18.46
C PRO A 637 -4.63 16.85 -19.27
N GLN A 638 -5.87 16.51 -18.91
CA GLN A 638 -7.04 17.06 -19.59
C GLN A 638 -7.25 18.54 -19.26
N ILE A 639 -7.06 19.40 -20.28
CA ILE A 639 -7.43 20.82 -20.26
C ILE A 639 -8.81 20.99 -20.88
N VAL A 640 -9.67 21.77 -20.22
CA VAL A 640 -11.10 21.80 -20.53
C VAL A 640 -11.66 23.23 -20.58
N GLU A 641 -12.25 23.56 -21.72
CA GLU A 641 -12.98 24.81 -21.97
C GLU A 641 -14.28 24.85 -21.13
N LEU A 642 -14.44 25.92 -20.34
CA LEU A 642 -15.61 26.14 -19.49
C LEU A 642 -16.57 27.17 -20.10
N GLY A 643 -17.87 26.90 -19.98
CA GLY A 643 -18.95 27.82 -20.31
C GLY A 643 -19.83 28.08 -19.08
N ARG A 644 -20.56 29.21 -19.10
CA ARG A 644 -21.47 29.62 -18.03
C ARG A 644 -22.83 28.94 -18.20
N LEU A 645 -23.35 28.31 -17.15
CA LEU A 645 -24.72 27.78 -17.13
C LEU A 645 -25.72 28.94 -17.03
N GLN A 646 -26.71 28.92 -17.91
CA GLN A 646 -27.72 29.98 -18.03
C GLN A 646 -28.49 30.19 -16.73
N GLY A 647 -28.76 31.45 -16.37
CA GLY A 647 -29.41 31.82 -15.09
C GLY A 647 -28.55 31.68 -13.83
N THR A 648 -27.29 31.23 -13.95
CA THR A 648 -26.41 30.99 -12.78
C THR A 648 -25.06 31.71 -12.89
N THR A 649 -24.24 31.64 -11.85
CA THR A 649 -22.81 32.02 -11.85
C THR A 649 -21.87 30.83 -12.11
N VAL A 650 -22.41 29.64 -12.36
CA VAL A 650 -21.64 28.38 -12.37
C VAL A 650 -21.02 28.11 -13.75
N TYR A 651 -19.71 27.87 -13.77
CA TYR A 651 -18.96 27.46 -14.97
C TYR A 651 -18.78 25.94 -15.01
N ARG A 652 -19.04 25.31 -16.17
CA ARG A 652 -18.91 23.86 -16.40
C ARG A 652 -18.34 23.56 -17.78
N SER A 653 -17.80 22.35 -17.95
CA SER A 653 -17.20 21.90 -19.21
C SER A 653 -18.21 21.94 -20.36
N LEU A 654 -17.84 22.62 -21.44
CA LEU A 654 -18.64 22.68 -22.68
C LEU A 654 -18.72 21.31 -23.39
N LYS A 655 -17.80 20.38 -23.11
CA LYS A 655 -17.86 18.99 -23.61
C LYS A 655 -18.95 18.16 -22.90
N GLN A 656 -19.25 18.47 -21.63
CA GLN A 656 -20.19 17.71 -20.81
C GLN A 656 -21.58 18.38 -20.72
N TYR A 657 -21.65 19.70 -20.83
CA TYR A 657 -22.88 20.49 -20.71
C TYR A 657 -23.09 21.37 -21.95
N PRO A 658 -23.71 20.87 -23.04
CA PRO A 658 -23.96 21.64 -24.26
C PRO A 658 -24.79 22.91 -24.05
N ASN A 659 -25.60 22.95 -22.98
CA ASN A 659 -26.46 24.09 -22.63
C ASN A 659 -25.70 25.25 -21.97
N ALA A 660 -24.43 25.06 -21.60
CA ALA A 660 -23.57 26.12 -21.08
C ALA A 660 -23.12 27.03 -22.24
N LYS A 661 -23.26 28.34 -22.08
CA LYS A 661 -22.89 29.32 -23.11
C LYS A 661 -21.43 29.77 -22.92
N ARG A 662 -20.71 29.95 -24.03
CA ARG A 662 -19.46 30.73 -24.05
C ARG A 662 -19.77 32.18 -23.69
N LEU A 663 -18.80 32.87 -23.09
CA LEU A 663 -18.83 34.33 -22.99
C LEU A 663 -18.17 34.92 -24.25
N PRO A 664 -18.74 35.97 -24.86
CA PRO A 664 -18.05 36.71 -25.93
C PRO A 664 -16.68 37.19 -25.44
N SER A 665 -15.64 37.01 -26.25
CA SER A 665 -14.27 37.47 -26.00
C SER A 665 -13.56 36.96 -24.73
N VAL A 666 -14.15 36.04 -23.95
CA VAL A 666 -13.55 35.48 -22.73
C VAL A 666 -13.43 33.96 -22.83
N VAL A 667 -12.20 33.47 -22.86
CA VAL A 667 -11.89 32.03 -22.91
C VAL A 667 -11.48 31.57 -21.51
N VAL A 668 -12.20 30.60 -20.95
CA VAL A 668 -11.93 30.04 -19.61
C VAL A 668 -11.48 28.60 -19.75
N LEU A 669 -10.23 28.31 -19.36
CA LEU A 669 -9.61 26.98 -19.46
C LEU A 669 -9.26 26.45 -18.06
N ARG A 670 -9.85 25.31 -17.69
CA ARG A 670 -9.47 24.55 -16.48
C ARG A 670 -8.31 23.62 -16.78
N VAL A 671 -7.29 23.64 -15.93
CA VAL A 671 -6.21 22.63 -15.92
C VAL A 671 -6.57 21.52 -14.94
N GLY A 672 -6.67 20.28 -15.40
CA GLY A 672 -7.15 19.15 -14.61
C GLY A 672 -6.14 18.46 -13.69
N ALA A 673 -4.91 18.97 -13.57
CA ALA A 673 -3.79 18.27 -12.91
C ALA A 673 -2.74 19.25 -12.33
N PRO A 674 -1.76 18.79 -11.53
CA PRO A 674 -0.60 19.59 -11.14
C PRO A 674 0.24 20.00 -12.36
N ILE A 675 0.90 21.16 -12.30
CA ILE A 675 1.76 21.64 -13.38
C ILE A 675 3.23 21.47 -12.97
N TYR A 676 4.03 20.81 -13.80
CA TYR A 676 5.42 20.50 -13.48
C TYR A 676 6.25 20.29 -14.76
N PHE A 677 7.56 20.14 -14.62
CA PHE A 677 8.53 20.10 -15.73
C PHE A 677 8.18 19.17 -16.92
N ALA A 678 7.41 18.09 -16.70
CA ALA A 678 7.05 17.15 -17.76
C ALA A 678 5.75 17.48 -18.51
N ASN A 679 4.93 18.42 -18.01
CA ASN A 679 3.65 18.80 -18.64
C ASN A 679 3.49 20.31 -18.90
N CYS A 680 4.34 21.18 -18.35
CA CYS A 680 4.23 22.63 -18.50
C CYS A 680 4.22 23.08 -19.98
N SER A 681 5.06 22.49 -20.84
CA SER A 681 5.08 22.79 -22.28
C SER A 681 3.77 22.37 -22.97
N TYR A 682 3.25 21.18 -22.65
CA TYR A 682 1.96 20.72 -23.18
C TYR A 682 0.79 21.61 -22.71
N VAL A 683 0.83 22.12 -21.47
CA VAL A 683 -0.14 23.10 -20.98
C VAL A 683 -0.10 24.38 -21.83
N ARG A 684 1.09 24.96 -22.04
CA ARG A 684 1.30 26.15 -22.88
C ARG A 684 0.81 25.96 -24.31
N GLU A 685 1.31 24.95 -25.02
CA GLU A 685 0.86 24.59 -26.37
C GLU A 685 -0.66 24.39 -26.46
N THR A 686 -1.29 23.85 -25.41
CA THR A 686 -2.74 23.62 -25.38
C THR A 686 -3.51 24.93 -25.21
N PHE A 687 -3.03 25.86 -24.36
CA PHE A 687 -3.63 27.18 -24.22
C PHE A 687 -3.52 27.98 -25.53
N GLU A 688 -2.35 27.97 -26.18
CA GLU A 688 -2.10 28.59 -27.48
C GLU A 688 -3.06 28.04 -28.56
N ARG A 689 -3.15 26.70 -28.68
CA ARG A 689 -4.09 26.04 -29.60
C ARG A 689 -5.57 26.31 -29.30
N PHE A 690 -5.93 26.57 -28.04
CA PHE A 690 -7.30 27.00 -27.70
C PHE A 690 -7.54 28.44 -28.18
N VAL A 691 -6.64 29.38 -27.90
CA VAL A 691 -6.76 30.78 -28.35
C VAL A 691 -6.85 30.87 -29.88
N GLU A 692 -5.94 30.21 -30.61
CA GLU A 692 -5.97 30.16 -32.07
C GLU A 692 -7.28 29.58 -32.65
N LYS A 693 -7.89 28.63 -31.94
CA LYS A 693 -9.16 28.01 -32.36
C LYS A 693 -10.34 28.97 -32.23
N HIS A 694 -10.28 29.98 -31.35
CA HIS A 694 -11.25 31.08 -31.32
C HIS A 694 -10.92 32.15 -32.38
N GLU A 695 -9.66 32.54 -32.52
CA GLU A 695 -9.19 33.47 -33.57
C GLU A 695 -9.61 33.01 -34.97
N ARG A 696 -9.39 31.72 -35.31
CA ARG A 696 -9.78 31.08 -36.58
C ARG A 696 -11.30 30.98 -36.81
N ARG A 697 -12.13 31.30 -35.81
CA ARG A 697 -13.60 31.42 -35.94
C ARG A 697 -14.08 32.86 -36.13
N GLY A 698 -13.17 33.83 -36.14
CA GLY A 698 -13.50 35.26 -36.07
C GLY A 698 -13.88 35.73 -34.65
N GLU A 699 -13.77 34.87 -33.64
CA GLU A 699 -14.02 35.24 -32.24
C GLU A 699 -12.78 35.98 -31.69
N LYS A 700 -12.82 37.32 -31.63
CA LYS A 700 -11.76 38.11 -30.97
C LYS A 700 -11.72 37.80 -29.47
N VAL A 701 -10.75 37.00 -29.04
CA VAL A 701 -10.41 36.83 -27.62
C VAL A 701 -9.89 38.18 -27.09
N ARG A 702 -10.24 38.53 -25.85
CA ARG A 702 -9.68 39.67 -25.10
C ARG A 702 -9.19 39.25 -23.70
N VAL A 703 -9.79 38.22 -23.11
CA VAL A 703 -9.44 37.73 -21.77
C VAL A 703 -9.24 36.21 -21.81
N LEU A 704 -8.15 35.74 -21.20
CA LEU A 704 -7.82 34.32 -21.04
C LEU A 704 -7.73 33.99 -19.55
N VAL A 705 -8.67 33.18 -19.07
CA VAL A 705 -8.78 32.81 -17.65
C VAL A 705 -8.30 31.38 -17.44
N MET A 706 -7.20 31.22 -16.72
CA MET A 706 -6.63 29.95 -16.28
C MET A 706 -7.25 29.54 -14.94
N GLU A 707 -8.16 28.58 -14.96
CA GLU A 707 -8.75 28.05 -13.72
C GLU A 707 -7.90 26.92 -13.15
N MET A 708 -7.37 27.18 -11.96
CA MET A 708 -6.39 26.35 -11.24
C MET A 708 -7.00 25.55 -10.08
N SER A 709 -8.33 25.45 -9.98
CA SER A 709 -8.98 24.76 -8.85
C SER A 709 -8.54 23.28 -8.67
N PRO A 710 -8.18 22.52 -9.73
CA PRO A 710 -7.62 21.17 -9.59
C PRO A 710 -6.08 21.14 -9.40
N VAL A 711 -5.38 22.28 -9.54
CA VAL A 711 -3.92 22.35 -9.50
C VAL A 711 -3.45 22.35 -8.05
N SER A 712 -2.93 21.22 -7.59
CA SER A 712 -2.42 21.07 -6.21
C SER A 712 -0.99 21.60 -6.02
N HIS A 713 -0.19 21.63 -7.10
CA HIS A 713 1.22 22.00 -7.08
C HIS A 713 1.64 22.63 -8.41
N VAL A 714 2.59 23.57 -8.34
CA VAL A 714 3.34 24.13 -9.47
C VAL A 714 4.83 24.11 -9.10
N ASP A 715 5.69 23.51 -9.93
CA ASP A 715 7.15 23.47 -9.72
C ASP A 715 7.88 24.68 -10.32
N ALA A 716 9.20 24.78 -10.11
CA ALA A 716 10.00 25.92 -10.57
C ALA A 716 10.05 26.03 -12.11
N THR A 717 10.14 24.91 -12.83
CA THR A 717 10.12 24.90 -14.30
C THR A 717 8.76 25.33 -14.84
N ALA A 718 7.68 24.87 -14.22
CA ALA A 718 6.32 25.29 -14.54
C ALA A 718 6.07 26.77 -14.20
N MET A 719 6.67 27.31 -13.15
CA MET A 719 6.62 28.76 -12.86
C MET A 719 7.29 29.59 -13.95
N HIS A 720 8.47 29.19 -14.44
CA HIS A 720 9.14 29.87 -15.55
C HIS A 720 8.30 29.81 -16.84
N VAL A 721 7.78 28.63 -17.21
CA VAL A 721 6.94 28.47 -18.42
C VAL A 721 5.60 29.21 -18.29
N LEU A 722 5.00 29.27 -17.09
CA LEU A 722 3.80 30.06 -16.83
C LEU A 722 4.07 31.56 -16.99
N LYS A 723 5.23 32.03 -16.52
CA LYS A 723 5.67 33.42 -16.67
C LYS A 723 5.88 33.80 -18.15
N GLU A 724 6.63 32.99 -18.90
CA GLU A 724 6.80 33.18 -20.36
C GLU A 724 5.45 33.21 -21.08
N MET A 725 4.56 32.27 -20.75
CA MET A 725 3.21 32.18 -21.32
C MET A 725 2.36 33.43 -20.97
N MET A 726 2.52 34.00 -19.78
CA MET A 726 1.87 35.26 -19.39
C MET A 726 2.45 36.47 -20.13
N GLU A 727 3.78 36.54 -20.28
CA GLU A 727 4.49 37.57 -21.05
C GLU A 727 4.04 37.51 -22.54
N ASP A 728 4.08 36.34 -23.19
CA ASP A 728 3.63 36.14 -24.58
C ASP A 728 2.16 36.54 -24.82
N PHE A 729 1.22 36.03 -24.01
CA PHE A 729 -0.20 36.33 -24.21
C PHE A 729 -0.52 37.80 -23.96
N THR A 730 0.18 38.45 -23.02
CA THR A 730 -0.01 39.86 -22.69
C THR A 730 0.62 40.76 -23.76
N GLU A 731 1.93 40.64 -23.98
CA GLU A 731 2.72 41.60 -24.77
C GLU A 731 2.57 41.39 -26.27
N GLN A 732 2.53 40.13 -26.75
CA GLN A 732 2.50 39.84 -28.19
C GLN A 732 1.08 39.73 -28.74
N ARG A 733 0.12 39.22 -27.95
CA ARG A 733 -1.29 39.07 -28.37
C ARG A 733 -2.25 40.11 -27.81
N GLY A 734 -1.83 40.95 -26.85
CA GLY A 734 -2.70 41.97 -26.24
C GLY A 734 -3.86 41.39 -25.42
N LEU A 735 -3.70 40.17 -24.88
CA LEU A 735 -4.75 39.46 -24.14
C LEU A 735 -4.57 39.63 -22.63
N LYS A 736 -5.66 39.92 -21.92
CA LYS A 736 -5.64 39.97 -20.46
C LYS A 736 -5.61 38.56 -19.87
N PHE A 737 -4.45 38.14 -19.39
CA PHE A 737 -4.31 36.88 -18.67
C PHE A 737 -4.81 37.00 -17.23
N MET A 738 -5.53 35.99 -16.73
CA MET A 738 -6.05 35.95 -15.36
C MET A 738 -5.97 34.53 -14.78
N ILE A 739 -5.64 34.39 -13.50
CA ILE A 739 -5.66 33.11 -12.77
C ILE A 739 -6.85 33.08 -11.81
N ALA A 740 -7.58 31.96 -11.79
CA ALA A 740 -8.75 31.75 -10.93
C ALA A 740 -8.57 30.52 -10.01
N ASN A 741 -8.97 30.66 -8.75
CA ASN A 741 -8.98 29.61 -7.72
C ASN A 741 -7.66 28.81 -7.53
N PRO A 742 -6.47 29.43 -7.43
CA PRO A 742 -5.25 28.71 -7.09
C PRO A 742 -5.30 28.22 -5.63
N ASN A 743 -4.89 26.97 -5.39
CA ASN A 743 -4.80 26.39 -4.06
C ASN A 743 -3.84 27.21 -3.14
N PRO A 744 -4.07 27.33 -1.82
CA PRO A 744 -3.16 28.01 -0.89
C PRO A 744 -1.68 27.54 -0.89
N GLN A 745 -1.34 26.39 -1.49
CA GLN A 745 0.04 26.02 -1.80
C GLN A 745 0.54 26.69 -3.08
N VAL A 746 -0.22 26.61 -4.19
CA VAL A 746 0.09 27.27 -5.47
C VAL A 746 0.14 28.79 -5.33
N MET A 747 -0.78 29.39 -4.56
CA MET A 747 -0.78 30.82 -4.26
C MET A 747 0.55 31.27 -3.63
N ARG A 748 1.15 30.46 -2.75
CA ARG A 748 2.47 30.76 -2.18
C ARG A 748 3.57 30.67 -3.22
N SER A 749 3.54 29.70 -4.15
CA SER A 749 4.50 29.67 -5.28
C SER A 749 4.37 30.91 -6.17
N LEU A 750 3.15 31.31 -6.52
CA LEU A 750 2.87 32.53 -7.30
C LEU A 750 3.39 33.80 -6.60
N GLN A 751 3.30 33.86 -5.27
CA GLN A 751 3.78 34.99 -4.45
C GLN A 751 5.31 35.07 -4.30
N HIS A 752 6.07 34.01 -4.64
CA HIS A 752 7.54 34.04 -4.59
C HIS A 752 8.18 34.52 -5.90
N ASP A 753 7.44 34.55 -7.02
CA ASP A 753 7.88 35.20 -8.26
C ASP A 753 7.28 36.61 -8.34
N GLU A 754 8.09 37.62 -8.05
CA GLU A 754 7.65 39.02 -8.01
C GLU A 754 7.05 39.50 -9.35
N LYS A 755 7.54 38.97 -10.49
CA LYS A 755 7.03 39.36 -11.82
C LYS A 755 5.66 38.75 -12.08
N VAL A 756 5.49 37.45 -11.82
CA VAL A 756 4.19 36.78 -11.96
C VAL A 756 3.17 37.41 -10.98
N TRP A 757 3.58 37.70 -9.74
CA TRP A 757 2.71 38.34 -8.76
C TRP A 757 2.29 39.77 -9.16
N ALA A 758 3.21 40.58 -9.68
CA ALA A 758 2.92 41.93 -10.16
C ALA A 758 1.98 41.95 -11.38
N MET A 759 2.17 41.03 -12.34
CA MET A 759 1.27 40.87 -13.51
C MET A 759 -0.16 40.50 -13.10
N LEU A 760 -0.32 39.77 -11.99
CA LEU A 760 -1.64 39.39 -11.45
C LEU A 760 -2.27 40.49 -10.58
N ASN A 761 -1.47 41.29 -9.88
CA ASN A 761 -1.93 42.33 -8.94
C ASN A 761 -1.28 43.71 -9.23
N PRO A 762 -1.63 44.38 -10.35
CA PRO A 762 -0.99 45.63 -10.77
C PRO A 762 -1.25 46.85 -9.87
N SER A 763 -2.07 46.73 -8.82
CA SER A 763 -2.27 47.76 -7.79
C SER A 763 -1.19 47.74 -6.67
N GLY A 764 -0.15 46.91 -6.80
CA GLY A 764 0.86 46.60 -5.79
C GLY A 764 2.01 47.62 -5.57
N GLY A 765 1.77 48.93 -5.72
CA GLY A 765 2.65 49.96 -5.13
C GLY A 765 4.04 50.21 -5.75
N THR A 766 4.46 49.51 -6.81
CA THR A 766 5.70 49.81 -7.56
C THR A 766 5.38 50.26 -8.99
N SER A 767 6.04 51.34 -9.44
CA SER A 767 5.76 52.01 -10.71
C SER A 767 6.38 51.31 -11.92
N ALA A 768 5.87 50.12 -12.25
CA ALA A 768 6.05 49.47 -13.55
C ALA A 768 4.69 49.38 -14.27
N ALA A 769 4.68 49.49 -15.61
CA ALA A 769 3.45 49.60 -16.40
C ALA A 769 2.50 48.40 -16.17
N GLY A 770 1.29 48.68 -15.69
CA GLY A 770 0.27 47.65 -15.41
C GLY A 770 -0.66 47.40 -16.60
N ASN A 771 -1.26 46.21 -16.64
CA ASN A 771 -2.23 45.75 -17.66
C ASN A 771 -3.62 46.43 -17.55
N LEU A 772 -3.62 47.77 -17.55
CA LEU A 772 -4.77 48.64 -17.29
C LEU A 772 -4.69 49.97 -18.09
N ASP A 773 -4.63 49.86 -19.42
CA ASP A 773 -5.35 50.86 -20.22
C ASP A 773 -6.85 50.61 -20.02
N PRO A 774 -7.66 51.63 -19.67
CA PRO A 774 -9.11 51.50 -19.62
C PRO A 774 -9.69 51.27 -21.02
N LEU A 775 -10.83 50.59 -21.09
CA LEU A 775 -11.60 50.51 -22.34
C LEU A 775 -12.11 51.90 -22.72
N PRO A 776 -12.17 52.26 -24.03
CA PRO A 776 -12.79 53.52 -24.47
C PRO A 776 -14.21 53.65 -23.94
N GLU A 777 -14.56 54.84 -23.45
CA GLU A 777 -15.75 55.06 -22.60
C GLU A 777 -17.09 55.07 -23.39
N ASP A 778 -17.04 55.14 -24.72
CA ASP A 778 -18.21 55.33 -25.60
C ASP A 778 -19.30 54.24 -25.47
N ASP A 779 -18.94 53.01 -25.07
CA ASP A 779 -19.89 51.90 -24.86
C ASP A 779 -20.45 51.84 -23.41
N ALA A 780 -19.98 52.68 -22.47
CA ALA A 780 -20.23 52.50 -21.03
C ALA A 780 -21.42 53.31 -20.45
N VAL A 781 -21.94 54.29 -21.19
CA VAL A 781 -22.84 55.35 -20.66
C VAL A 781 -24.28 54.88 -20.35
N ALA A 782 -24.60 53.60 -20.55
CA ALA A 782 -25.97 53.09 -20.47
C ALA A 782 -26.41 52.45 -19.13
N PHE A 783 -25.54 52.30 -18.13
CA PHE A 783 -25.81 51.37 -17.01
C PHE A 783 -25.35 51.76 -15.59
N VAL A 784 -24.89 52.99 -15.34
CA VAL A 784 -24.28 53.38 -14.04
C VAL A 784 -24.91 54.65 -13.43
N ASP A 785 -26.23 54.79 -13.51
CA ASP A 785 -26.95 55.95 -12.91
C ASP A 785 -28.12 55.51 -11.99
N SER A 786 -27.83 54.58 -11.06
CA SER A 786 -28.81 54.14 -10.03
C SER A 786 -28.22 53.53 -8.74
N ALA A 787 -27.07 54.00 -8.25
CA ALA A 787 -26.63 53.73 -6.86
C ALA A 787 -25.51 54.68 -6.38
N GLY A 788 -25.87 55.77 -5.70
CA GLY A 788 -24.89 56.57 -4.93
C GLY A 788 -24.52 55.86 -3.63
N GLY A 789 -23.34 55.23 -3.56
CA GLY A 789 -22.89 54.48 -2.38
C GLY A 789 -21.37 54.51 -2.21
N SER A 790 -20.91 54.94 -1.03
CA SER A 790 -19.48 55.14 -0.74
C SER A 790 -18.68 53.82 -0.75
N ALA A 791 -17.51 53.84 -1.39
CA ALA A 791 -16.64 52.68 -1.52
C ALA A 791 -16.00 52.27 -0.18
N LYS A 792 -16.46 51.14 0.38
CA LYS A 792 -15.70 50.39 1.39
C LYS A 792 -15.02 49.19 0.75
N GLN A 793 -13.73 49.02 1.02
CA GLN A 793 -12.99 47.80 0.67
C GLN A 793 -13.60 46.61 1.40
N VAL A 794 -14.00 45.56 0.68
CA VAL A 794 -14.43 44.29 1.28
C VAL A 794 -13.45 43.20 0.89
N TYR A 795 -12.51 42.93 1.81
CA TYR A 795 -11.65 41.76 1.75
C TYR A 795 -12.49 40.51 2.05
N TYR A 796 -12.69 39.63 1.07
CA TYR A 796 -13.19 38.27 1.32
C TYR A 796 -12.06 37.26 1.18
N GLY A 797 -11.57 36.79 2.33
CA GLY A 797 -10.55 35.75 2.43
C GLY A 797 -11.08 34.49 3.13
N HIS A 798 -10.44 33.37 2.81
CA HIS A 798 -10.64 32.04 3.37
C HIS A 798 -11.92 31.27 2.99
N HIS A 799 -11.80 29.95 3.11
CA HIS A 799 -12.84 28.98 2.81
C HIS A 799 -13.90 28.98 3.91
N ASP A 800 -15.15 28.72 3.54
CA ASP A 800 -15.83 27.58 4.16
C ASP A 800 -16.86 26.95 3.21
N SER A 801 -16.87 25.61 3.17
CA SER A 801 -17.61 24.83 2.17
C SER A 801 -18.86 24.17 2.76
N ASN A 802 -19.74 24.96 3.38
CA ASN A 802 -21.03 24.51 3.88
C ASN A 802 -22.16 25.50 3.52
N LEU A 803 -23.01 25.11 2.56
CA LEU A 803 -24.15 25.92 2.15
C LEU A 803 -25.18 26.11 3.29
N PHE A 804 -25.37 25.08 4.12
CA PHE A 804 -26.30 25.10 5.25
C PHE A 804 -25.96 26.14 6.32
N VAL A 805 -24.67 26.28 6.67
CA VAL A 805 -24.22 27.28 7.66
C VAL A 805 -24.53 28.70 7.17
N ARG A 806 -24.28 28.98 5.89
CA ARG A 806 -24.55 30.29 5.29
C ARG A 806 -26.04 30.65 5.25
N VAL A 807 -26.94 29.66 5.14
CA VAL A 807 -28.39 29.89 5.25
C VAL A 807 -28.78 30.17 6.70
N HIS A 808 -28.34 29.33 7.65
CA HIS A 808 -28.60 29.51 9.07
C HIS A 808 -28.13 30.88 9.60
N ASP A 809 -26.93 31.31 9.25
CA ASP A 809 -26.37 32.57 9.75
C ASP A 809 -27.06 33.79 9.12
N ALA A 810 -27.41 33.73 7.82
CA ALA A 810 -28.23 34.76 7.17
C ALA A 810 -29.64 34.86 7.78
N MET A 811 -30.27 33.72 8.08
CA MET A 811 -31.56 33.70 8.77
C MET A 811 -31.46 34.28 10.19
N LYS A 812 -30.30 34.16 10.86
CA LYS A 812 -30.08 34.79 12.17
C LYS A 812 -29.91 36.30 12.11
N GLU A 813 -29.29 36.85 11.07
CA GLU A 813 -29.35 38.29 10.83
C GLU A 813 -30.79 38.76 10.52
N ILE A 814 -31.55 38.02 9.70
CA ILE A 814 -32.95 38.35 9.38
C ILE A 814 -33.85 38.34 10.63
N VAL A 815 -33.78 37.30 11.47
CA VAL A 815 -34.52 37.21 12.74
C VAL A 815 -34.09 38.31 13.73
N TRP A 816 -32.80 38.65 13.78
CA TRP A 816 -32.29 39.73 14.62
C TRP A 816 -32.84 41.09 14.18
N TYR A 817 -32.81 41.38 12.87
CA TYR A 817 -33.33 42.64 12.30
C TYR A 817 -34.84 42.78 12.46
N MET A 818 -35.59 41.67 12.35
CA MET A 818 -37.04 41.65 12.66
C MET A 818 -37.31 41.97 14.14
N ARG A 819 -36.52 41.43 15.07
CA ARG A 819 -36.65 41.72 16.51
C ARG A 819 -36.29 43.16 16.85
N GLU A 820 -35.24 43.71 16.24
CA GLU A 820 -34.85 45.11 16.41
C GLU A 820 -35.98 46.04 15.95
N ARG A 821 -36.47 45.84 14.72
CA ARG A 821 -37.58 46.65 14.16
C ARG A 821 -38.91 46.48 14.91
N ALA A 822 -39.23 45.27 15.38
CA ALA A 822 -40.40 45.04 16.23
C ALA A 822 -40.27 45.64 17.66
N SER A 823 -39.07 46.07 18.06
CA SER A 823 -38.85 46.83 19.31
C SER A 823 -39.03 48.35 19.14
N GLU A 824 -38.99 48.85 17.90
CA GLU A 824 -39.21 50.27 17.57
C GLU A 824 -40.71 50.60 17.43
N GLU A 825 -41.55 49.66 16.99
CA GLU A 825 -42.99 49.84 16.79
C GLU A 825 -43.84 49.18 17.90
N PRO A 826 -44.40 49.94 18.87
CA PRO A 826 -45.12 49.39 20.02
C PRO A 826 -46.50 48.84 19.64
N GLY A 827 -46.52 47.57 19.22
CA GLY A 827 -47.73 46.81 18.91
C GLY A 827 -47.49 45.46 18.23
N ILE A 828 -46.30 45.21 17.68
CA ILE A 828 -46.00 44.00 16.91
C ILE A 828 -45.44 42.89 17.83
N ALA A 829 -46.24 41.87 18.11
CA ALA A 829 -45.81 40.68 18.83
C ALA A 829 -45.26 39.62 17.85
N LEU A 830 -43.93 39.48 17.78
CA LEU A 830 -43.29 38.35 17.11
C LEU A 830 -43.61 37.03 17.83
N GLY A 831 -43.97 35.99 17.07
CA GLY A 831 -44.25 34.66 17.59
C GLY A 831 -43.01 33.95 18.16
N SER A 832 -43.23 32.90 18.94
CA SER A 832 -42.17 32.05 19.46
C SER A 832 -41.73 31.01 18.42
N PHE A 833 -40.68 31.31 17.66
CA PHE A 833 -40.05 30.35 16.74
C PHE A 833 -39.14 29.38 17.51
N GLU A 834 -39.34 28.07 17.31
CA GLU A 834 -38.34 27.06 17.67
C GLU A 834 -37.39 26.86 16.49
N GLU A 835 -36.08 27.04 16.68
CA GLU A 835 -35.04 26.96 15.62
C GLU A 835 -34.83 25.54 15.01
N GLY A 836 -35.81 24.65 15.16
CA GLY A 836 -35.79 23.27 14.66
C GLY A 836 -37.16 22.70 14.26
N SER A 837 -38.23 23.51 14.21
CA SER A 837 -39.54 23.03 13.75
C SER A 837 -39.57 22.84 12.22
N ILE A 838 -40.43 21.94 11.74
CA ILE A 838 -40.64 21.74 10.29
C ILE A 838 -41.37 22.94 9.66
N THR A 839 -42.18 23.66 10.45
CA THR A 839 -42.94 24.85 10.04
C THR A 839 -42.12 26.14 10.07
N PHE A 840 -40.90 26.13 10.60
CA PHE A 840 -40.07 27.32 10.88
C PHE A 840 -39.99 28.33 9.73
N PHE A 841 -39.90 27.86 8.48
CA PHE A 841 -39.86 28.71 7.29
C PHE A 841 -41.22 29.38 6.95
N GLU A 842 -42.34 28.70 7.24
CA GLU A 842 -43.69 29.24 7.06
C GLU A 842 -44.03 30.23 8.18
N ASP A 843 -43.69 29.90 9.42
CA ASP A 843 -43.85 30.76 10.61
C ASP A 843 -43.01 32.05 10.49
N LEU A 844 -41.75 31.91 10.05
CA LEU A 844 -40.84 33.04 9.79
C LEU A 844 -41.42 33.96 8.69
N ARG A 845 -41.91 33.39 7.58
CA ARG A 845 -42.46 34.17 6.48
C ARG A 845 -43.76 34.90 6.86
N GLY A 846 -44.66 34.23 7.59
CA GLY A 846 -45.86 34.88 8.14
C GLY A 846 -45.53 36.02 9.10
N SER A 847 -44.40 35.94 9.80
CA SER A 847 -43.91 36.99 10.68
C SER A 847 -43.15 38.09 9.93
N ALA A 848 -42.46 37.77 8.84
CA ALA A 848 -41.87 38.75 7.93
C ALA A 848 -42.93 39.66 7.31
N ALA A 849 -44.11 39.11 7.00
CA ALA A 849 -45.27 39.87 6.54
C ALA A 849 -45.76 40.88 7.60
N ALA A 850 -45.83 40.48 8.86
CA ALA A 850 -46.26 41.34 9.97
C ALA A 850 -45.33 42.54 10.23
N VAL A 851 -44.06 42.48 9.81
CA VAL A 851 -43.07 43.57 9.93
C VAL A 851 -42.80 44.26 8.56
N GLY A 852 -43.53 43.89 7.50
CA GLY A 852 -43.33 44.44 6.16
C GLY A 852 -41.92 44.19 5.61
N MET A 853 -41.47 42.93 5.67
CA MET A 853 -40.13 42.50 5.24
C MET A 853 -40.16 41.26 4.32
N GLU A 854 -41.30 40.92 3.70
CA GLU A 854 -41.43 39.74 2.82
C GLU A 854 -40.41 39.72 1.68
N ASP A 855 -40.18 40.84 1.00
CA ASP A 855 -39.22 40.96 -0.12
C ASP A 855 -37.74 40.83 0.30
N LYS A 856 -37.46 40.75 1.61
CA LYS A 856 -36.11 40.56 2.19
C LYS A 856 -35.90 39.18 2.82
N CYS A 857 -36.93 38.32 2.87
CA CYS A 857 -36.94 37.07 3.62
C CYS A 857 -36.98 35.82 2.72
#